data_AF-A0A8C9WEJ3-F1
#
_entry.id   AF-A0A8C9WEJ3-F1
#
_cell.length_a   1.000
_cell.length_b   1.000
_cell.length_c   1.000
_cell.angle_alpha   90.00
_cell.angle_beta   90.00
_cell.angle_gamma   90.00
#
_symmetry.space_group_name_H-M   'P 1'
#
loop_
_entity.id
_entity.type
_entity.pdbx_description
1 polymer ?
#
loop_
_entity_poly.entity_id
_entity_poly.type
_entity_poly.pdbx_seq_one_letter_code
_entity_poly.pdbx_strand_id
1 'polypeptide(L)'
;MFPLHYATEEQFTFKQVDNPVSILTQEMSKHFLHSKGEGDKYKFFMKATQLEQMKEDYTYIMKTKNMTQNTVEKHEECLEDLKRKYLEKEDKYKSLASLDEMHAKLEELQNLMAWALVTEMEKEIKPMRERIVGEENATIKYDQKVEEWKLEVVEAEKQYKQTHDQLDSISQRVQELQPQCSELRDEVQNRSKKSGEKLILCHSILQLTGAESRERAERISKLQSELDALNHKDSTLAQQINQFQQVVARGKEELTKMRELHRSVEAKQRDLNAMVASRTDKIKRFGERMPALLETINEFHRKGHFRKKPVGPVGFCIRLKDPELALAVESCLKSLMLAFCCDNFKDEKTLQSIMSEHYPQGRRPLIIVSEFSSSMYNISGKAAQHPDYPTVLEALEVDNPVVANCLIDMRAVETVLVIKSNADARRVMQNGRPPVNCREAFTKEGDQVFPNRYYSCEYQRAQYLSKDLEEQIRWIPKHLCNGGGTLQLPLNSDSIIHGFVDFLIYTSKNPILTCKKKGMQMPLNTICVRISDARQESDEARQKMNERRKAFEEAEQSYRQHKDIINNVAEEAERIKEELSKCDQEVEKSKHHKKHYEEKRKTHINGIQKLKADLDVKEKELMASEICLERLEVKRTAKSIDSEISRLKQKISNQQDQQGDRDEVIRQYQEALENYRNIALQVKTLKKFIGLLGKIMNDRHKMYTEMRMYLSVRCKYYFDSMLSQRGYTGKMTFDHKNETLSISVQPGEGDKATLSDMRSLSGGERSFSTVCFVLSLWAIAEAPFRCLDEFDVYMDMVNRRISMDMMLKIAASQRYRQFIFLTPQSMSSLPVNNLIRILRLNDPDRGQTSLPFGRSNQEEAIYNK
;
A
#
# COMPACT_ATOMS: atom_id res chain seq x y z
N MET A 1 55.52 -23.71 18.33
CA MET A 1 55.38 -24.24 16.96
C MET A 1 53.90 -24.13 16.61
N PHE A 2 53.53 -23.24 15.68
CA PHE A 2 52.14 -22.99 15.28
C PHE A 2 51.97 -23.28 13.78
N PRO A 3 50.91 -23.99 13.35
CA PRO A 3 50.61 -24.17 11.94
C PRO A 3 49.91 -22.93 11.37
N LEU A 4 50.69 -21.96 10.88
CA LEU A 4 50.19 -20.82 10.09
C LEU A 4 49.95 -21.22 8.63
N HIS A 5 49.01 -22.13 8.40
CA HIS A 5 48.41 -22.30 7.08
C HIS A 5 47.25 -21.31 6.89
N TYR A 6 46.94 -20.95 5.64
CA TYR A 6 45.97 -19.92 5.23
C TYR A 6 46.36 -18.45 5.46
N ALA A 7 47.65 -18.14 5.36
CA ALA A 7 48.10 -16.93 4.68
C ALA A 7 48.71 -17.35 3.32
N THR A 8 48.53 -16.55 2.27
CA THR A 8 49.18 -16.83 0.97
C THR A 8 50.68 -16.53 1.06
N GLU A 9 51.51 -17.41 0.50
CA GLU A 9 52.98 -17.38 0.65
C GLU A 9 53.59 -16.06 0.12
N GLU A 10 52.96 -15.46 -0.88
CA GLU A 10 53.31 -14.15 -1.45
C GLU A 10 53.30 -13.02 -0.40
N GLN A 11 52.30 -12.97 0.49
CA GLN A 11 52.19 -11.91 1.50
C GLN A 11 53.25 -12.03 2.60
N PHE A 12 53.61 -13.27 2.97
CA PHE A 12 54.72 -13.50 3.90
C PHE A 12 56.06 -13.10 3.29
N THR A 13 56.28 -13.47 2.03
CA THR A 13 57.54 -13.21 1.30
C THR A 13 57.78 -11.71 1.12
N PHE A 14 56.78 -10.94 0.68
CA PHE A 14 56.93 -9.48 0.51
C PHE A 14 57.15 -8.75 1.84
N LYS A 15 56.38 -9.05 2.90
CA LYS A 15 56.53 -8.38 4.21
C LYS A 15 57.89 -8.60 4.88
N GLN A 16 58.64 -9.62 4.48
CA GLN A 16 59.98 -9.89 5.00
C GLN A 16 61.10 -9.11 4.28
N VAL A 17 60.83 -8.49 3.12
CA VAL A 17 61.81 -7.63 2.42
C VAL A 17 62.04 -6.31 3.19
N ASP A 18 60.97 -5.69 3.71
CA ASP A 18 61.01 -4.42 4.44
C ASP A 18 61.62 -4.51 5.87
N ASN A 19 61.97 -5.72 6.31
CA ASN A 19 62.68 -5.93 7.56
C ASN A 19 64.17 -5.55 7.36
N PRO A 20 64.70 -4.54 8.10
CA PRO A 20 66.07 -4.05 7.93
C PRO A 20 67.15 -5.08 8.30
N VAL A 21 66.76 -6.24 8.82
CA VAL A 21 67.63 -7.37 9.18
C VAL A 21 67.57 -8.51 8.15
N SER A 22 66.63 -8.48 7.19
CA SER A 22 66.64 -9.35 6.00
C SER A 22 67.59 -8.84 4.93
N ILE A 23 67.64 -7.52 4.71
CA ILE A 23 68.58 -6.86 3.79
C ILE A 23 69.22 -5.69 4.52
N LEU A 24 70.49 -5.84 4.93
CA LEU A 24 71.26 -4.77 5.55
C LEU A 24 72.24 -4.16 4.54
N THR A 25 71.85 -3.03 3.96
CA THR A 25 72.67 -2.28 3.00
C THR A 25 73.82 -1.53 3.70
N GLN A 26 74.83 -1.14 2.91
CA GLN A 26 75.94 -0.28 3.32
C GLN A 26 75.45 1.00 4.06
N GLU A 27 74.36 1.63 3.60
CA GLU A 27 73.81 2.83 4.25
C GLU A 27 73.13 2.49 5.59
N MET A 28 72.34 1.41 5.66
CA MET A 28 71.61 1.05 6.89
C MET A 28 72.57 0.63 8.02
N SER A 29 73.64 -0.11 7.69
CA SER A 29 74.69 -0.44 8.66
C SER A 29 75.45 0.82 9.12
N LYS A 30 75.80 1.74 8.20
CA LYS A 30 76.41 3.03 8.54
C LYS A 30 75.49 3.90 9.41
N HIS A 31 74.20 4.04 9.08
CA HIS A 31 73.26 4.87 9.84
C HIS A 31 73.00 4.33 11.24
N PHE A 32 72.80 3.02 11.40
CA PHE A 32 72.53 2.40 12.70
C PHE A 32 73.64 2.75 13.72
N LEU A 33 74.91 2.68 13.30
CA LEU A 33 76.07 2.93 14.16
C LEU A 33 76.39 4.41 14.42
N HIS A 34 75.90 5.33 13.58
CA HIS A 34 76.08 6.77 13.76
C HIS A 34 74.88 7.43 14.46
N SER A 35 73.75 6.71 14.61
CA SER A 35 72.57 7.19 15.35
C SER A 35 72.95 7.65 16.76
N LYS A 36 72.42 8.81 17.18
CA LYS A 36 72.72 9.37 18.50
C LYS A 36 71.79 8.84 19.59
N GLY A 37 70.52 8.57 19.28
CA GLY A 37 69.52 8.14 20.25
C GLY A 37 69.60 6.65 20.60
N GLU A 38 69.50 6.33 21.89
CA GLU A 38 69.23 4.96 22.33
C GLU A 38 67.82 4.49 21.93
N GLY A 39 66.90 5.44 21.69
CA GLY A 39 65.59 5.18 21.10
C GLY A 39 65.66 4.73 19.63
N ASP A 40 66.62 5.23 18.84
CA ASP A 40 66.84 4.78 17.46
C ASP A 40 67.26 3.30 17.45
N LYS A 41 68.18 2.94 18.35
CA LYS A 41 68.65 1.56 18.57
C LYS A 41 67.49 0.64 18.98
N TYR A 42 66.61 1.09 19.87
CA TYR A 42 65.43 0.34 20.31
C TYR A 42 64.39 0.19 19.19
N LYS A 43 64.10 1.27 18.45
CA LYS A 43 63.17 1.23 17.31
C LYS A 43 63.64 0.26 16.23
N PHE A 44 64.94 0.25 15.92
CA PHE A 44 65.53 -0.72 15.01
C PHE A 44 65.31 -2.17 15.48
N PHE A 45 65.52 -2.45 16.77
CA PHE A 45 65.21 -3.77 17.36
C PHE A 45 63.71 -4.12 17.24
N MET A 46 62.80 -3.18 17.53
CA MET A 46 61.36 -3.38 17.42
C MET A 46 60.90 -3.65 15.97
N LYS A 47 61.51 -2.98 14.99
CA LYS A 47 61.25 -3.24 13.56
C LYS A 47 61.83 -4.57 13.11
N ALA A 48 63.09 -4.87 13.48
CA ALA A 48 63.80 -6.10 13.15
C ALA A 48 63.09 -7.37 13.65
N THR A 49 62.44 -7.27 14.81
CA THR A 49 61.68 -8.35 15.45
C THR A 49 60.18 -8.34 15.10
N GLN A 50 59.73 -7.44 14.24
CA GLN A 50 58.31 -7.19 13.88
C GLN A 50 57.39 -6.81 15.05
N LEU A 51 57.93 -6.60 16.26
CA LEU A 51 57.19 -6.14 17.44
C LEU A 51 56.59 -4.73 17.24
N GLU A 52 57.18 -3.90 16.38
CA GLU A 52 56.62 -2.60 15.96
C GLU A 52 55.28 -2.79 15.24
N GLN A 53 55.21 -3.67 14.23
CA GLN A 53 53.96 -4.00 13.53
C GLN A 53 52.91 -4.57 14.51
N MET A 54 53.31 -5.46 15.42
CA MET A 54 52.38 -6.01 16.43
C MET A 54 51.81 -4.93 17.37
N LYS A 55 52.60 -3.91 17.71
CA LYS A 55 52.17 -2.74 18.51
C LYS A 55 51.19 -1.85 17.74
N GLU A 56 51.42 -1.65 16.44
CA GLU A 56 50.52 -0.92 15.54
C GLU A 56 49.19 -1.65 15.32
N ASP A 57 49.24 -2.95 14.97
CA ASP A 57 48.06 -3.81 14.79
C ASP A 57 47.21 -3.86 16.06
N TYR A 58 47.85 -4.00 17.23
CA TYR A 58 47.17 -3.94 18.53
C TYR A 58 46.43 -2.61 18.73
N THR A 59 47.11 -1.49 18.42
CA THR A 59 46.56 -0.14 18.58
C THR A 59 45.38 0.11 17.62
N TYR A 60 45.50 -0.36 16.38
CA TYR A 60 44.41 -0.31 15.39
C TYR A 60 43.19 -1.12 15.85
N ILE A 61 43.38 -2.37 16.28
CA ILE A 61 42.27 -3.22 16.73
C ILE A 61 41.61 -2.64 18.00
N MET A 62 42.39 -2.08 18.93
CA MET A 62 41.84 -1.44 20.13
C MET A 62 41.04 -0.16 19.80
N LYS A 63 41.51 0.66 18.85
CA LYS A 63 40.75 1.82 18.35
C LYS A 63 39.43 1.38 17.70
N THR A 64 39.47 0.36 16.86
CA THR A 64 38.28 -0.22 16.20
C THR A 64 37.31 -0.80 17.23
N LYS A 65 37.79 -1.54 18.24
CA LYS A 65 36.96 -2.05 19.35
C LYS A 65 36.21 -0.91 20.06
N ASN A 66 36.90 0.17 20.43
CA ASN A 66 36.27 1.31 21.09
C ASN A 66 35.24 1.98 20.17
N MET A 67 35.53 2.16 18.88
CA MET A 67 34.55 2.69 17.93
C MET A 67 33.31 1.80 17.81
N THR A 68 33.47 0.48 17.69
CA THR A 68 32.35 -0.48 17.67
C THR A 68 31.55 -0.45 18.97
N GLN A 69 32.21 -0.30 20.12
CA GLN A 69 31.53 -0.25 21.42
C GLN A 69 30.69 1.03 21.57
N ASN A 70 31.22 2.21 21.21
CA ASN A 70 30.46 3.46 21.17
C ASN A 70 29.24 3.38 20.22
N THR A 71 29.33 2.60 19.13
CA THR A 71 28.19 2.32 18.24
C THR A 71 27.16 1.39 18.88
N VAL A 72 27.59 0.37 19.64
CA VAL A 72 26.68 -0.50 20.40
C VAL A 72 25.94 0.26 21.49
N GLU A 73 26.62 1.14 22.22
CA GLU A 73 26.02 1.97 23.27
C GLU A 73 24.91 2.88 22.69
N LYS A 74 25.15 3.53 21.54
CA LYS A 74 24.12 4.28 20.81
C LYS A 74 22.96 3.42 20.31
N HIS A 75 23.24 2.19 19.88
CA HIS A 75 22.18 1.25 19.49
C HIS A 75 21.35 0.77 20.70
N GLU A 76 21.88 0.78 21.92
CA GLU A 76 21.10 0.52 23.14
C GLU A 76 20.18 1.69 23.52
N GLU A 77 20.66 2.93 23.39
CA GLU A 77 19.83 4.14 23.57
C GLU A 77 18.64 4.11 22.59
N CYS A 78 18.89 3.85 21.31
CA CYS A 78 17.84 3.67 20.31
C CYS A 78 16.94 2.45 20.58
N LEU A 79 17.45 1.40 21.23
CA LEU A 79 16.68 0.19 21.51
C LEU A 79 15.62 0.42 22.60
N GLU A 80 15.90 1.22 23.62
CA GLU A 80 14.90 1.61 24.63
C GLU A 80 13.83 2.56 24.05
N ASP A 81 14.18 3.43 23.11
CA ASP A 81 13.20 4.22 22.34
C ASP A 81 12.33 3.35 21.41
N LEU A 82 12.92 2.33 20.75
CA LEU A 82 12.18 1.36 19.95
C LEU A 82 11.26 0.49 20.82
N LYS A 83 11.71 0.09 22.00
CA LYS A 83 10.95 -0.67 23.00
C LYS A 83 9.73 0.11 23.51
N ARG A 84 9.88 1.42 23.76
CA ARG A 84 8.77 2.30 24.14
C ARG A 84 7.71 2.37 23.03
N LYS A 85 8.14 2.65 21.80
CA LYS A 85 7.27 2.66 20.60
C LYS A 85 6.59 1.30 20.36
N TYR A 86 7.31 0.20 20.58
CA TYR A 86 6.77 -1.15 20.50
C TYR A 86 5.63 -1.36 21.53
N LEU A 87 5.83 -1.00 22.80
CA LEU A 87 4.81 -1.10 23.85
C LEU A 87 3.59 -0.22 23.56
N GLU A 88 3.80 1.02 23.10
CA GLU A 88 2.73 1.93 22.67
C GLU A 88 1.88 1.36 21.51
N LYS A 89 2.46 0.51 20.65
CA LYS A 89 1.74 -0.21 19.59
C LYS A 89 1.11 -1.51 20.11
N GLU A 90 1.75 -2.20 21.05
CA GLU A 90 1.23 -3.41 21.69
C GLU A 90 -0.09 -3.11 22.43
N ASP A 91 -0.16 -2.02 23.18
CA ASP A 91 -1.36 -1.65 23.93
C ASP A 91 -2.50 -1.16 23.01
N LYS A 92 -2.16 -0.50 21.89
CA LYS A 92 -3.14 -0.19 20.83
C LYS A 92 -3.68 -1.46 20.16
N TYR A 93 -2.81 -2.41 19.84
CA TYR A 93 -3.22 -3.72 19.31
C TYR A 93 -4.13 -4.47 20.29
N LYS A 94 -3.82 -4.49 21.60
CA LYS A 94 -4.70 -5.06 22.63
C LYS A 94 -6.06 -4.36 22.69
N SER A 95 -6.13 -3.04 22.48
CA SER A 95 -7.40 -2.30 22.48
C SER A 95 -8.31 -2.59 21.29
N LEU A 96 -7.83 -3.25 20.22
CA LEU A 96 -8.70 -3.77 19.16
C LEU A 96 -9.58 -4.92 19.65
N ALA A 97 -9.12 -5.75 20.58
CA ALA A 97 -9.88 -6.89 21.09
C ALA A 97 -11.14 -6.46 21.86
N SER A 98 -11.10 -5.33 22.57
CA SER A 98 -12.29 -4.77 23.23
C SER A 98 -13.23 -4.06 22.25
N LEU A 99 -12.74 -3.60 21.09
CA LEU A 99 -13.58 -3.15 19.98
C LEU A 99 -14.34 -4.33 19.35
N ASP A 100 -13.68 -5.47 19.14
CA ASP A 100 -14.33 -6.69 18.65
C ASP A 100 -15.43 -7.18 19.61
N GLU A 101 -15.17 -7.17 20.93
CA GLU A 101 -16.18 -7.49 21.95
C GLU A 101 -17.39 -6.52 21.92
N MET A 102 -17.15 -5.23 21.66
CA MET A 102 -18.23 -4.24 21.51
C MET A 102 -19.00 -4.38 20.19
N HIS A 103 -18.36 -4.82 19.10
CA HIS A 103 -19.05 -5.14 17.83
C HIS A 103 -19.94 -6.39 17.97
N ALA A 104 -19.45 -7.47 18.59
CA ALA A 104 -20.26 -8.66 18.86
C ALA A 104 -21.50 -8.33 19.72
N LYS A 105 -21.34 -7.46 20.72
CA LYS A 105 -22.45 -6.98 21.54
C LYS A 105 -23.40 -6.02 20.80
N LEU A 106 -22.92 -5.31 19.79
CA LEU A 106 -23.77 -4.51 18.92
C LEU A 106 -24.68 -5.42 18.07
N GLU A 107 -24.12 -6.49 17.51
CA GLU A 107 -24.84 -7.49 16.72
C GLU A 107 -25.91 -8.22 17.57
N GLU A 108 -25.56 -8.65 18.79
CA GLU A 108 -26.52 -9.21 19.77
C GLU A 108 -27.71 -8.26 20.00
N LEU A 109 -27.44 -6.97 20.26
CA LEU A 109 -28.51 -5.97 20.46
C LEU A 109 -29.33 -5.71 19.19
N GLN A 110 -28.72 -5.75 18.00
CA GLN A 110 -29.44 -5.62 16.72
C GLN A 110 -30.38 -6.81 16.46
N ASN A 111 -29.97 -8.02 16.82
CA ASN A 111 -30.83 -9.21 16.72
C ASN A 111 -31.99 -9.16 17.73
N LEU A 112 -31.73 -8.69 18.96
CA LEU A 112 -32.77 -8.44 19.97
C LEU A 112 -33.73 -7.30 19.55
N MET A 113 -33.25 -6.29 18.82
CA MET A 113 -34.08 -5.24 18.24
C MET A 113 -35.05 -5.78 17.18
N ALA A 114 -34.57 -6.61 16.25
CA ALA A 114 -35.41 -7.21 15.22
C ALA A 114 -36.58 -7.99 15.84
N TRP A 115 -36.28 -8.86 16.82
CA TRP A 115 -37.32 -9.61 17.55
C TRP A 115 -38.25 -8.72 18.39
N ALA A 116 -37.77 -7.60 18.94
CA ALA A 116 -38.64 -6.63 19.62
C ALA A 116 -39.66 -5.99 18.67
N LEU A 117 -39.23 -5.57 17.48
CA LEU A 117 -40.08 -4.97 16.46
C LEU A 117 -41.11 -5.98 15.92
N VAL A 118 -40.69 -7.22 15.64
CA VAL A 118 -41.62 -8.32 15.27
C VAL A 118 -42.66 -8.54 16.38
N THR A 119 -42.25 -8.56 17.65
CA THR A 119 -43.16 -8.74 18.80
C THR A 119 -44.12 -7.55 19.00
N GLU A 120 -43.73 -6.33 18.63
CA GLU A 120 -44.61 -5.16 18.64
C GLU A 120 -45.61 -5.21 17.46
N MET A 121 -45.19 -5.65 16.27
CA MET A 121 -46.07 -5.83 15.09
C MET A 121 -47.06 -7.01 15.23
N GLU A 122 -46.64 -8.15 15.80
CA GLU A 122 -47.53 -9.29 16.13
C GLU A 122 -48.72 -8.83 16.99
N LYS A 123 -48.49 -7.88 17.91
CA LYS A 123 -49.54 -7.32 18.78
C LYS A 123 -50.50 -6.38 18.07
N GLU A 124 -50.08 -5.69 17.01
CA GLU A 124 -50.98 -4.85 16.20
C GLU A 124 -51.83 -5.67 15.23
N ILE A 125 -51.26 -6.72 14.64
CA ILE A 125 -51.96 -7.60 13.68
C ILE A 125 -53.10 -8.39 14.36
N LYS A 126 -52.90 -8.87 15.59
CA LYS A 126 -53.89 -9.69 16.30
C LYS A 126 -55.30 -9.06 16.42
N PRO A 127 -55.47 -7.84 16.97
CA PRO A 127 -56.79 -7.20 17.05
C PRO A 127 -57.38 -6.83 15.67
N MET A 128 -56.55 -6.65 14.63
CA MET A 128 -57.07 -6.46 13.27
C MET A 128 -57.75 -7.73 12.74
N ARG A 129 -57.14 -8.91 12.94
CA ARG A 129 -57.76 -10.21 12.61
C ARG A 129 -59.08 -10.41 13.34
N GLU A 130 -59.08 -10.19 14.67
CA GLU A 130 -60.27 -10.36 15.52
C GLU A 130 -61.42 -9.42 15.09
N ARG A 131 -61.10 -8.17 14.72
CA ARG A 131 -62.08 -7.19 14.22
C ARG A 131 -62.65 -7.56 12.86
N ILE A 132 -61.85 -8.07 11.92
CA ILE A 132 -62.35 -8.53 10.61
C ILE A 132 -63.36 -9.66 10.78
N VAL A 133 -63.04 -10.65 11.62
CA VAL A 133 -63.97 -11.76 11.93
C VAL A 133 -65.27 -11.25 12.57
N GLY A 134 -65.21 -10.20 13.41
CA GLY A 134 -66.40 -9.52 13.94
C GLY A 134 -67.30 -8.92 12.86
N GLU A 135 -66.73 -8.16 11.92
CA GLU A 135 -67.48 -7.51 10.85
C GLU A 135 -68.03 -8.50 9.81
N GLU A 136 -67.30 -9.58 9.54
CA GLU A 136 -67.79 -10.69 8.69
C GLU A 136 -69.04 -11.34 9.29
N ASN A 137 -69.02 -11.67 10.59
CA ASN A 137 -70.20 -12.20 11.28
C ASN A 137 -71.37 -11.20 11.33
N ALA A 138 -71.11 -9.89 11.30
CA ALA A 138 -72.16 -8.87 11.17
C ALA A 138 -72.81 -8.85 9.78
N THR A 139 -72.11 -9.29 8.72
CA THR A 139 -72.61 -9.30 7.33
C THR A 139 -73.86 -10.18 7.18
N ILE A 140 -73.90 -11.31 7.89
CA ILE A 140 -75.01 -12.28 7.90
C ILE A 140 -76.37 -11.61 8.20
N LYS A 141 -76.38 -10.58 9.07
CA LYS A 141 -77.59 -9.83 9.43
C LYS A 141 -78.11 -8.95 8.28
N TYR A 142 -77.22 -8.51 7.39
CA TYR A 142 -77.59 -7.77 6.18
C TYR A 142 -78.00 -8.72 5.04
N ASP A 143 -77.37 -9.88 4.92
CA ASP A 143 -77.82 -10.95 4.00
C ASP A 143 -79.28 -11.37 4.29
N GLN A 144 -79.58 -11.69 5.55
CA GLN A 144 -80.91 -12.10 5.99
C GLN A 144 -81.99 -11.06 5.65
N LYS A 145 -81.73 -9.77 5.94
CA LYS A 145 -82.68 -8.69 5.61
C LYS A 145 -82.82 -8.44 4.12
N VAL A 146 -81.78 -8.63 3.32
CA VAL A 146 -81.89 -8.51 1.86
C VAL A 146 -82.78 -9.62 1.29
N GLU A 147 -82.78 -10.82 1.85
CA GLU A 147 -83.67 -11.90 1.41
C GLU A 147 -85.12 -11.72 1.90
N GLU A 148 -85.31 -11.26 3.14
CA GLU A 148 -86.61 -10.86 3.72
C GLU A 148 -87.35 -9.88 2.78
N TRP A 149 -86.73 -8.74 2.45
CA TRP A 149 -87.34 -7.73 1.58
C TRP A 149 -87.42 -8.13 0.10
N LYS A 150 -86.72 -9.17 -0.37
CA LYS A 150 -86.97 -9.74 -1.70
C LYS A 150 -88.30 -10.49 -1.74
N LEU A 151 -88.61 -11.28 -0.71
CA LEU A 151 -89.83 -12.07 -0.65
C LEU A 151 -91.08 -11.18 -0.58
N GLU A 152 -91.03 -10.10 0.21
CA GLU A 152 -92.15 -9.14 0.28
C GLU A 152 -92.39 -8.40 -1.05
N VAL A 153 -91.35 -8.06 -1.82
CA VAL A 153 -91.52 -7.47 -3.16
C VAL A 153 -92.25 -8.43 -4.11
N VAL A 154 -91.91 -9.72 -4.11
CA VAL A 154 -92.56 -10.73 -4.98
C VAL A 154 -94.04 -10.90 -4.63
N GLU A 155 -94.38 -10.94 -3.34
CA GLU A 155 -95.78 -11.08 -2.91
C GLU A 155 -96.61 -9.80 -3.19
N ALA A 156 -96.01 -8.61 -3.04
CA ALA A 156 -96.65 -7.35 -3.39
C ALA A 156 -96.90 -7.22 -4.92
N GLU A 157 -95.92 -7.57 -5.77
CA GLU A 157 -96.08 -7.54 -7.24
C GLU A 157 -97.15 -8.55 -7.71
N LYS A 158 -97.26 -9.69 -7.04
CA LYS A 158 -98.32 -10.70 -7.26
C LYS A 158 -99.71 -10.17 -6.92
N GLN A 159 -99.86 -9.44 -5.81
CA GLN A 159 -101.14 -8.82 -5.43
C GLN A 159 -101.53 -7.70 -6.41
N TYR A 160 -100.61 -6.80 -6.75
CA TYR A 160 -100.84 -5.75 -7.76
C TYR A 160 -101.38 -6.32 -9.07
N LYS A 161 -100.77 -7.43 -9.56
CA LYS A 161 -101.20 -8.06 -10.80
C LYS A 161 -102.63 -8.61 -10.74
N GLN A 162 -103.02 -9.24 -9.62
CA GLN A 162 -104.39 -9.75 -9.44
C GLN A 162 -105.44 -8.63 -9.48
N THR A 163 -105.14 -7.47 -8.90
CA THR A 163 -106.03 -6.29 -8.95
C THR A 163 -106.05 -5.65 -10.34
N HIS A 164 -104.94 -5.70 -11.08
CA HIS A 164 -104.87 -5.18 -12.46
C HIS A 164 -105.72 -6.00 -13.43
N ASP A 165 -105.60 -7.33 -13.38
CA ASP A 165 -106.36 -8.26 -14.23
C ASP A 165 -107.89 -8.11 -14.02
N GLN A 166 -108.33 -7.68 -12.83
CA GLN A 166 -109.75 -7.38 -12.54
C GLN A 166 -110.23 -6.07 -13.20
N LEU A 167 -109.41 -5.01 -13.18
CA LEU A 167 -109.77 -3.70 -13.73
C LEU A 167 -109.98 -3.71 -15.25
N ASP A 168 -109.20 -4.51 -15.98
CA ASP A 168 -109.34 -4.69 -17.42
C ASP A 168 -110.68 -5.36 -17.79
N SER A 169 -111.13 -6.33 -16.99
CA SER A 169 -112.42 -7.03 -17.21
C SER A 169 -113.64 -6.11 -17.10
N ILE A 170 -113.57 -5.08 -16.23
CA ILE A 170 -114.63 -4.07 -16.06
C ILE A 170 -114.53 -3.00 -17.15
N SER A 171 -113.31 -2.64 -17.56
CA SER A 171 -113.08 -1.68 -18.65
C SER A 171 -113.70 -2.14 -19.98
N GLN A 172 -113.68 -3.45 -20.27
CA GLN A 172 -114.38 -4.01 -21.44
C GLN A 172 -115.90 -3.82 -21.37
N ARG A 173 -116.53 -4.02 -20.19
CA ARG A 173 -117.99 -3.81 -19.98
C ARG A 173 -118.44 -2.35 -20.18
N VAL A 174 -117.54 -1.38 -19.99
CA VAL A 174 -117.84 0.05 -20.26
C VAL A 174 -117.88 0.33 -21.76
N GLN A 175 -117.04 -0.35 -22.54
CA GLN A 175 -116.80 -0.03 -23.95
C GLN A 175 -117.98 -0.41 -24.87
N GLU A 176 -118.80 -1.40 -24.48
CA GLU A 176 -119.98 -1.86 -25.24
C GLU A 176 -121.20 -0.92 -25.13
N LEU A 177 -121.33 -0.17 -24.03
CA LEU A 177 -122.48 0.70 -23.76
C LEU A 177 -122.38 2.11 -24.38
N GLN A 178 -121.21 2.46 -24.93
CA GLN A 178 -120.88 3.83 -25.33
C GLN A 178 -121.56 4.38 -26.61
N PRO A 179 -122.03 3.58 -27.60
CA PRO A 179 -122.65 4.13 -28.82
C PRO A 179 -124.03 4.78 -28.66
N GLN A 180 -124.79 4.50 -27.60
CA GLN A 180 -126.22 4.85 -27.52
C GLN A 180 -126.54 6.25 -26.94
N CYS A 181 -125.54 7.11 -26.73
CA CYS A 181 -125.73 8.43 -26.10
C CYS A 181 -125.10 9.62 -26.86
N SER A 182 -124.70 9.44 -28.12
CA SER A 182 -124.08 10.50 -28.93
C SER A 182 -125.04 11.43 -29.67
N GLU A 183 -126.29 11.01 -29.94
CA GLU A 183 -127.20 11.76 -30.84
C GLU A 183 -128.02 12.88 -30.17
N LEU A 184 -127.92 13.06 -28.84
CA LEU A 184 -128.71 14.06 -28.07
C LEU A 184 -127.85 15.11 -27.36
N ARG A 185 -126.59 15.32 -27.79
CA ARG A 185 -125.64 16.22 -27.10
C ARG A 185 -125.54 17.65 -27.70
N ASP A 186 -125.89 17.84 -28.96
CA ASP A 186 -125.42 19.03 -29.72
C ASP A 186 -126.22 20.33 -29.51
N GLU A 187 -127.44 20.31 -28.96
CA GLU A 187 -128.28 21.52 -28.86
C GLU A 187 -127.93 22.46 -27.68
N VAL A 188 -127.28 21.99 -26.61
CA VAL A 188 -127.26 22.71 -25.32
C VAL A 188 -125.92 23.38 -24.97
N GLN A 189 -124.78 22.87 -25.46
CA GLN A 189 -123.46 23.25 -24.89
C GLN A 189 -122.86 24.57 -25.45
N ASN A 190 -123.69 25.44 -26.04
CA ASN A 190 -123.28 26.73 -26.60
C ASN A 190 -123.43 27.91 -25.61
N ARG A 191 -122.83 27.83 -24.41
CA ARG A 191 -122.68 28.99 -23.48
C ARG A 191 -121.64 28.81 -22.35
N SER A 192 -120.89 29.89 -22.09
CA SER A 192 -120.05 30.20 -20.91
C SER A 192 -118.71 29.45 -20.72
N LYS A 193 -117.65 30.19 -20.28
CA LYS A 193 -116.24 29.73 -20.24
C LYS A 193 -115.35 30.60 -19.30
N LYS A 194 -114.32 30.00 -18.65
CA LYS A 194 -113.02 30.55 -18.11
C LYS A 194 -112.86 31.14 -16.66
N SER A 195 -111.61 31.01 -16.18
CA SER A 195 -110.84 31.75 -15.12
C SER A 195 -110.92 31.27 -13.64
N GLY A 196 -109.89 31.35 -12.76
CA GLY A 196 -108.51 31.93 -12.80
C GLY A 196 -107.61 31.59 -11.55
N GLU A 197 -106.42 32.22 -11.38
CA GLU A 197 -105.28 31.86 -10.45
C GLU A 197 -105.26 32.56 -9.03
N LYS A 198 -104.22 32.63 -8.13
CA LYS A 198 -102.74 32.32 -8.02
C LYS A 198 -102.22 32.52 -6.54
N LEU A 199 -101.14 31.90 -5.99
CA LEU A 199 -100.23 32.48 -4.91
C LEU A 199 -98.97 31.66 -4.41
N ILE A 200 -98.11 32.27 -3.53
CA ILE A 200 -96.85 31.81 -2.87
C ILE A 200 -96.65 32.51 -1.48
N LEU A 201 -96.06 31.91 -0.41
CA LEU A 201 -95.53 32.68 0.78
C LEU A 201 -94.52 32.01 1.79
N CYS A 202 -93.30 32.58 1.88
CA CYS A 202 -92.41 32.99 3.02
C CYS A 202 -92.21 32.31 4.44
N HIS A 203 -90.91 32.25 4.86
CA HIS A 203 -90.26 32.88 6.06
C HIS A 203 -89.95 32.15 7.42
N SER A 204 -88.65 31.89 7.64
CA SER A 204 -87.74 32.19 8.81
C SER A 204 -88.15 32.05 10.30
N ILE A 205 -87.18 31.62 11.14
CA ILE A 205 -86.72 32.32 12.38
C ILE A 205 -85.41 31.69 12.94
N LEU A 206 -84.32 32.48 13.05
CA LEU A 206 -83.40 32.61 14.21
C LEU A 206 -82.18 33.50 13.87
N GLN A 207 -81.54 34.08 14.90
CA GLN A 207 -80.58 35.19 14.73
C GLN A 207 -79.11 34.85 15.05
N LEU A 208 -78.23 35.37 14.18
CA LEU A 208 -77.02 36.17 14.47
C LEU A 208 -76.19 35.85 15.74
N THR A 209 -74.93 35.42 15.53
CA THR A 209 -73.74 36.03 16.17
C THR A 209 -72.47 35.61 15.40
N GLY A 210 -71.36 36.36 15.52
CA GLY A 210 -70.03 35.91 15.05
C GLY A 210 -69.54 36.40 13.67
N ALA A 211 -69.95 37.57 13.18
CA ALA A 211 -69.47 38.11 11.90
C ALA A 211 -67.99 38.56 11.89
N GLU A 212 -67.44 39.03 13.03
CA GLU A 212 -66.05 39.54 13.11
C GLU A 212 -64.97 38.45 13.12
N SER A 213 -65.33 37.18 13.35
CA SER A 213 -64.37 36.08 13.45
C SER A 213 -63.78 35.69 12.09
N ARG A 214 -64.59 35.74 11.02
CA ARG A 214 -64.22 35.22 9.70
C ARG A 214 -63.13 36.07 9.02
N GLU A 215 -63.23 37.39 9.08
CA GLU A 215 -62.28 38.26 8.36
C GLU A 215 -60.87 38.24 8.96
N ARG A 216 -60.73 38.01 10.27
CA ARG A 216 -59.43 37.76 10.90
C ARG A 216 -58.86 36.39 10.52
N ALA A 217 -59.69 35.35 10.47
CA ALA A 217 -59.27 34.00 10.08
C ALA A 217 -58.75 33.96 8.63
N GLU A 218 -59.45 34.59 7.67
CA GLU A 218 -59.04 34.60 6.26
C GLU A 218 -57.72 35.33 6.02
N ARG A 219 -57.44 36.43 6.75
CA ARG A 219 -56.17 37.16 6.63
C ARG A 219 -55.00 36.36 7.21
N ILE A 220 -55.20 35.67 8.32
CA ILE A 220 -54.19 34.79 8.92
C ILE A 220 -53.91 33.58 8.00
N SER A 221 -54.97 32.95 7.48
CA SER A 221 -54.86 31.83 6.53
C SER A 221 -54.10 32.20 5.24
N LYS A 222 -54.33 33.40 4.68
CA LYS A 222 -53.56 33.88 3.51
C LYS A 222 -52.08 34.11 3.84
N LEU A 223 -51.76 34.76 4.95
CA LEU A 223 -50.37 35.00 5.34
C LEU A 223 -49.63 33.69 5.67
N GLN A 224 -50.31 32.69 6.24
CA GLN A 224 -49.76 31.35 6.40
C GLN A 224 -49.53 30.66 5.06
N SER A 225 -50.51 30.68 4.14
CA SER A 225 -50.34 30.13 2.79
C SER A 225 -49.23 30.80 1.97
N GLU A 226 -48.95 32.09 2.18
CA GLU A 226 -47.83 32.79 1.55
C GLU A 226 -46.49 32.44 2.20
N LEU A 227 -46.45 32.26 3.52
CA LEU A 227 -45.26 31.82 4.27
C LEU A 227 -44.89 30.37 3.93
N ASP A 228 -45.86 29.47 3.84
CA ASP A 228 -45.65 28.06 3.45
C ASP A 228 -45.21 27.96 1.98
N ALA A 229 -45.75 28.82 1.10
CA ALA A 229 -45.30 28.94 -0.29
C ALA A 229 -43.87 29.53 -0.43
N LEU A 230 -43.39 30.31 0.54
CA LEU A 230 -41.97 30.72 0.62
C LEU A 230 -41.11 29.58 1.19
N ASN A 231 -41.50 28.95 2.30
CA ASN A 231 -40.78 27.82 2.89
C ASN A 231 -40.60 26.65 1.91
N HIS A 232 -41.60 26.35 1.08
CA HIS A 232 -41.46 25.36 0.01
C HIS A 232 -40.48 25.78 -1.10
N LYS A 233 -40.40 27.08 -1.43
CA LYS A 233 -39.39 27.60 -2.38
C LYS A 233 -37.98 27.53 -1.80
N ASP A 234 -37.80 27.96 -0.57
CA ASP A 234 -36.49 27.89 0.10
C ASP A 234 -36.06 26.42 0.33
N SER A 235 -37.00 25.51 0.62
CA SER A 235 -36.73 24.08 0.70
C SER A 235 -36.32 23.46 -0.65
N THR A 236 -36.99 23.82 -1.75
CA THR A 236 -36.60 23.35 -3.09
C THR A 236 -35.28 23.98 -3.57
N LEU A 237 -35.01 25.25 -3.25
CA LEU A 237 -33.72 25.89 -3.50
C LEU A 237 -32.60 25.23 -2.68
N ALA A 238 -32.84 24.89 -1.40
CA ALA A 238 -31.88 24.17 -0.57
C ALA A 238 -31.60 22.75 -1.10
N GLN A 239 -32.62 22.03 -1.58
CA GLN A 239 -32.43 20.73 -2.24
C GLN A 239 -31.63 20.86 -3.54
N GLN A 240 -31.92 21.86 -4.39
CA GLN A 240 -31.18 22.11 -5.62
C GLN A 240 -29.71 22.47 -5.32
N ILE A 241 -29.46 23.35 -4.36
CA ILE A 241 -28.09 23.70 -3.91
C ILE A 241 -27.34 22.46 -3.43
N ASN A 242 -27.98 21.58 -2.65
CA ASN A 242 -27.36 20.33 -2.17
C ASN A 242 -27.06 19.35 -3.33
N GLN A 243 -27.99 19.21 -4.28
CA GLN A 243 -27.74 18.43 -5.51
C GLN A 243 -26.56 18.98 -6.33
N PHE A 244 -26.49 20.30 -6.55
CA PHE A 244 -25.36 20.93 -7.23
C PHE A 244 -24.04 20.76 -6.45
N GLN A 245 -24.06 20.85 -5.11
CA GLN A 245 -22.88 20.58 -4.28
C GLN A 245 -22.41 19.12 -4.39
N GLN A 246 -23.32 18.14 -4.43
CA GLN A 246 -22.95 16.73 -4.66
C GLN A 246 -22.37 16.49 -6.06
N VAL A 247 -22.93 17.12 -7.10
CA VAL A 247 -22.40 17.03 -8.47
C VAL A 247 -21.00 17.66 -8.55
N VAL A 248 -20.78 18.83 -7.93
CA VAL A 248 -19.47 19.48 -7.86
C VAL A 248 -18.46 18.67 -7.02
N ALA A 249 -18.90 17.97 -5.98
CA ALA A 249 -18.04 17.06 -5.21
C ALA A 249 -17.58 15.87 -6.06
N ARG A 250 -18.52 15.16 -6.72
CA ARG A 250 -18.19 14.04 -7.62
C ARG A 250 -17.27 14.49 -8.76
N GLY A 251 -17.56 15.63 -9.40
CA GLY A 251 -16.71 16.18 -10.46
C GLY A 251 -15.28 16.50 -10.02
N LYS A 252 -15.07 16.92 -8.76
CA LYS A 252 -13.72 17.10 -8.19
C LYS A 252 -13.01 15.77 -7.93
N GLU A 253 -13.75 14.75 -7.49
CA GLU A 253 -13.23 13.41 -7.21
C GLU A 253 -12.87 12.64 -8.51
N GLU A 254 -13.66 12.82 -9.56
CA GLU A 254 -13.33 12.33 -10.91
C GLU A 254 -12.16 13.10 -11.51
N LEU A 255 -12.08 14.43 -11.33
CA LEU A 255 -10.94 15.22 -11.79
C LEU A 255 -9.61 14.82 -11.13
N THR A 256 -9.61 14.45 -9.84
CA THR A 256 -8.40 13.95 -9.16
C THR A 256 -8.01 12.56 -9.66
N LYS A 257 -8.98 11.62 -9.77
CA LYS A 257 -8.74 10.28 -10.35
C LYS A 257 -8.21 10.37 -11.79
N MET A 258 -8.77 11.27 -12.61
CA MET A 258 -8.30 11.53 -13.97
C MET A 258 -6.87 12.11 -14.00
N ARG A 259 -6.49 13.00 -13.07
CA ARG A 259 -5.11 13.52 -12.95
C ARG A 259 -4.09 12.49 -12.45
N GLU A 260 -4.54 11.42 -11.81
CA GLU A 260 -3.70 10.29 -11.39
C GLU A 260 -3.55 9.26 -12.50
N LEU A 261 -4.64 8.90 -13.18
CA LEU A 261 -4.59 8.13 -14.42
C LEU A 261 -3.72 8.82 -15.47
N HIS A 262 -3.86 10.13 -15.67
CA HIS A 262 -3.06 10.87 -16.65
C HIS A 262 -1.56 10.76 -16.36
N ARG A 263 -1.11 11.00 -15.12
CA ARG A 263 0.30 10.82 -14.73
C ARG A 263 0.79 9.38 -14.86
N SER A 264 -0.07 8.39 -14.62
CA SER A 264 0.25 6.97 -14.85
C SER A 264 0.42 6.65 -16.35
N VAL A 265 -0.44 7.21 -17.20
CA VAL A 265 -0.37 7.10 -18.66
C VAL A 265 0.86 7.84 -19.20
N GLU A 266 1.16 9.06 -18.75
CA GLU A 266 2.36 9.82 -19.11
C GLU A 266 3.66 9.10 -18.71
N ALA A 267 3.68 8.38 -17.59
CA ALA A 267 4.81 7.52 -17.22
C ALA A 267 4.96 6.34 -18.19
N LYS A 268 3.90 5.53 -18.36
CA LYS A 268 3.90 4.36 -19.24
C LYS A 268 4.13 4.73 -20.72
N GLN A 269 3.71 5.92 -21.15
CA GLN A 269 3.95 6.44 -22.50
C GLN A 269 5.40 6.87 -22.69
N ARG A 270 6.07 7.42 -21.67
CA ARG A 270 7.52 7.66 -21.72
C ARG A 270 8.30 6.36 -21.79
N ASP A 271 7.93 5.36 -20.99
CA ASP A 271 8.53 4.02 -21.04
C ASP A 271 8.32 3.37 -22.43
N LEU A 272 7.11 3.47 -22.99
CA LEU A 272 6.79 2.98 -24.34
C LEU A 272 7.58 3.73 -25.42
N ASN A 273 7.71 5.06 -25.32
CA ASN A 273 8.51 5.85 -26.26
C ASN A 273 10.00 5.47 -26.20
N ALA A 274 10.54 5.21 -24.99
CA ALA A 274 11.91 4.71 -24.83
C ALA A 274 12.09 3.30 -25.42
N MET A 275 11.13 2.39 -25.20
CA MET A 275 11.13 1.06 -25.83
C MET A 275 11.03 1.13 -27.36
N VAL A 276 10.20 2.02 -27.92
CA VAL A 276 10.11 2.27 -29.37
C VAL A 276 11.41 2.87 -29.91
N ALA A 277 12.06 3.79 -29.19
CA ALA A 277 13.38 4.33 -29.54
C ALA A 277 14.51 3.28 -29.47
N SER A 278 14.33 2.19 -28.72
CA SER A 278 15.26 1.04 -28.68
C SER A 278 15.14 0.09 -29.87
N ARG A 279 14.15 0.28 -30.77
CA ARG A 279 14.01 -0.51 -32.01
C ARG A 279 15.19 -0.30 -32.97
N THR A 280 15.72 0.91 -33.05
CA THR A 280 16.82 1.26 -33.97
C THR A 280 18.20 1.04 -33.37
N ASP A 281 18.31 0.99 -32.03
CA ASP A 281 19.56 0.84 -31.32
C ASP A 281 19.37 0.09 -30.00
N LYS A 282 20.01 -1.09 -29.91
CA LYS A 282 19.91 -2.01 -28.76
C LYS A 282 20.54 -1.44 -27.49
N ILE A 283 21.50 -0.53 -27.57
CA ILE A 283 22.19 -0.03 -26.37
C ILE A 283 21.33 0.92 -25.53
N LYS A 284 20.33 1.58 -26.15
CA LYS A 284 19.38 2.48 -25.48
C LYS A 284 18.54 1.78 -24.41
N ARG A 285 18.42 0.45 -24.45
CA ARG A 285 17.82 -0.37 -23.37
C ARG A 285 18.51 -0.14 -22.02
N PHE A 286 19.81 0.17 -22.02
CA PHE A 286 20.61 0.42 -20.82
C PHE A 286 20.61 1.91 -20.42
N GLY A 287 19.76 2.73 -21.05
CA GLY A 287 19.53 4.13 -20.76
C GLY A 287 19.63 5.00 -22.01
N GLU A 288 18.79 6.03 -22.10
CA GLU A 288 18.71 6.97 -23.23
C GLU A 288 20.07 7.65 -23.55
N ARG A 289 20.86 7.95 -22.51
CA ARG A 289 22.20 8.57 -22.62
C ARG A 289 23.35 7.58 -22.79
N MET A 290 23.08 6.26 -22.74
CA MET A 290 24.11 5.23 -22.84
C MET A 290 24.88 5.22 -24.18
N PRO A 291 24.25 5.48 -25.35
CA PRO A 291 25.00 5.59 -26.61
C PRO A 291 26.05 6.72 -26.56
N ALA A 292 25.62 7.92 -26.13
CA ALA A 292 26.48 9.10 -26.04
C ALA A 292 27.64 8.92 -25.04
N LEU A 293 27.38 8.30 -23.88
CA LEU A 293 28.43 7.93 -22.93
C LEU A 293 29.49 7.02 -23.58
N LEU A 294 29.06 6.00 -24.33
CA LEU A 294 29.97 5.07 -24.99
C LEU A 294 30.74 5.72 -26.15
N GLU A 295 30.13 6.65 -26.87
CA GLU A 295 30.84 7.47 -27.87
C GLU A 295 31.96 8.30 -27.23
N THR A 296 31.69 8.99 -26.12
CA THR A 296 32.72 9.74 -25.37
C THR A 296 33.82 8.81 -24.84
N ILE A 297 33.48 7.63 -24.29
CA ILE A 297 34.49 6.64 -23.84
C ILE A 297 35.36 6.17 -25.01
N ASN A 298 34.76 5.89 -26.18
CA ASN A 298 35.49 5.52 -27.40
C ASN A 298 36.35 6.67 -27.94
N GLU A 299 35.96 7.93 -27.75
CA GLU A 299 36.76 9.10 -28.11
C GLU A 299 37.95 9.29 -27.17
N PHE A 300 37.74 9.27 -25.85
CA PHE A 300 38.81 9.38 -24.85
C PHE A 300 39.83 8.23 -24.97
N HIS A 301 39.38 7.02 -25.30
CA HIS A 301 40.28 5.91 -25.60
C HIS A 301 41.10 6.15 -26.88
N ARG A 302 40.48 6.65 -27.97
CA ARG A 302 41.21 7.04 -29.19
C ARG A 302 42.21 8.19 -28.95
N LYS A 303 41.92 9.09 -27.99
CA LYS A 303 42.84 10.13 -27.49
C LYS A 303 43.88 9.62 -26.47
N GLY A 304 43.97 8.30 -26.23
CA GLY A 304 44.97 7.72 -25.32
C GLY A 304 44.79 8.03 -23.83
N HIS A 305 43.61 8.51 -23.41
CA HIS A 305 43.36 8.90 -22.00
C HIS A 305 43.09 7.71 -21.07
N PHE A 306 42.88 6.51 -21.64
CA PHE A 306 42.73 5.23 -20.93
C PHE A 306 43.91 4.31 -21.25
N ARG A 307 44.46 3.59 -20.26
CA ARG A 307 45.48 2.55 -20.45
C ARG A 307 44.88 1.25 -21.02
N LYS A 308 43.77 0.78 -20.45
CA LYS A 308 42.91 -0.23 -21.09
C LYS A 308 41.48 0.35 -21.19
N LYS A 309 40.82 0.14 -22.33
CA LYS A 309 39.46 0.66 -22.56
C LYS A 309 38.46 0.05 -21.56
N PRO A 310 37.67 0.84 -20.80
CA PRO A 310 36.62 0.28 -19.95
C PRO A 310 35.61 -0.57 -20.71
N VAL A 311 35.15 -1.66 -20.09
CA VAL A 311 34.25 -2.65 -20.70
C VAL A 311 32.88 -2.57 -20.04
N GLY A 312 31.86 -2.19 -20.79
CA GLY A 312 30.48 -2.17 -20.33
C GLY A 312 29.52 -1.47 -21.31
N PRO A 313 28.23 -1.33 -20.96
CA PRO A 313 27.61 -1.87 -19.74
C PRO A 313 27.59 -3.41 -19.76
N VAL A 314 27.87 -4.06 -18.62
CA VAL A 314 28.02 -5.52 -18.50
C VAL A 314 26.84 -6.29 -19.08
N GLY A 315 25.61 -5.81 -18.90
CA GLY A 315 24.40 -6.43 -19.44
C GLY A 315 24.28 -6.42 -20.98
N PHE A 316 25.07 -5.59 -21.68
CA PHE A 316 25.19 -5.61 -23.15
C PHE A 316 26.30 -6.56 -23.63
N CYS A 317 27.27 -6.88 -22.78
CA CYS A 317 28.38 -7.78 -23.09
C CYS A 317 28.07 -9.26 -22.81
N ILE A 318 26.82 -9.60 -22.51
CA ILE A 318 26.37 -10.96 -22.19
C ILE A 318 25.13 -11.34 -23.00
N ARG A 319 25.00 -12.63 -23.31
CA ARG A 319 23.90 -13.22 -24.08
C ARG A 319 23.35 -14.43 -23.30
N LEU A 320 22.10 -14.80 -23.54
CA LEU A 320 21.46 -15.96 -22.90
C LEU A 320 21.30 -17.11 -23.88
N LYS A 321 21.65 -18.32 -23.44
CA LYS A 321 21.41 -19.55 -24.21
C LYS A 321 19.92 -19.88 -24.26
N ASP A 322 19.22 -19.71 -23.14
CA ASP A 322 17.77 -19.86 -23.02
C ASP A 322 17.11 -18.50 -22.71
N PRO A 323 16.33 -17.91 -23.66
CA PRO A 323 15.63 -16.65 -23.45
C PRO A 323 14.59 -16.68 -22.32
N GLU A 324 14.05 -17.85 -21.95
CA GLU A 324 13.09 -17.96 -20.85
C GLU A 324 13.70 -17.58 -19.49
N LEU A 325 15.02 -17.69 -19.35
CA LEU A 325 15.74 -17.43 -18.11
C LEU A 325 16.08 -15.94 -17.92
N ALA A 326 15.65 -15.07 -18.84
CA ALA A 326 16.00 -13.64 -18.81
C ALA A 326 15.56 -12.94 -17.51
N LEU A 327 14.37 -13.23 -16.99
CA LEU A 327 13.88 -12.64 -15.73
C LEU A 327 14.65 -13.20 -14.52
N ALA A 328 15.00 -14.48 -14.54
CA ALA A 328 15.83 -15.12 -13.51
C ALA A 328 17.23 -14.46 -13.43
N VAL A 329 17.89 -14.30 -14.57
CA VAL A 329 19.25 -13.76 -14.65
C VAL A 329 19.27 -12.25 -14.40
N GLU A 330 18.30 -11.47 -14.88
CA GLU A 330 18.17 -10.05 -14.50
C GLU A 330 17.89 -9.87 -13.00
N SER A 331 17.07 -10.73 -12.40
CA SER A 331 16.82 -10.75 -10.95
C SER A 331 18.07 -11.16 -10.16
N CYS A 332 18.95 -11.98 -10.73
CA CYS A 332 20.24 -12.32 -10.15
C CYS A 332 21.26 -11.16 -10.23
N LEU A 333 21.35 -10.47 -11.37
CA LEU A 333 22.38 -9.47 -11.65
C LEU A 333 22.00 -8.05 -11.19
N LYS A 334 20.71 -7.69 -11.21
CA LYS A 334 20.17 -6.39 -10.79
C LYS A 334 20.99 -5.21 -11.35
N SER A 335 21.52 -4.32 -10.51
CA SER A 335 22.29 -3.14 -10.95
C SER A 335 23.62 -3.47 -11.65
N LEU A 336 24.12 -4.71 -11.56
CA LEU A 336 25.33 -5.14 -12.28
C LEU A 336 25.13 -5.11 -13.80
N MET A 337 23.87 -5.22 -14.28
CA MET A 337 23.51 -5.06 -15.70
C MET A 337 23.96 -3.73 -16.31
N LEU A 338 24.09 -2.67 -15.50
CA LEU A 338 24.50 -1.33 -15.93
C LEU A 338 25.98 -1.03 -15.63
N ALA A 339 26.73 -1.97 -15.07
CA ALA A 339 28.08 -1.70 -14.59
C ALA A 339 29.15 -1.68 -15.69
N PHE A 340 30.28 -1.04 -15.40
CA PHE A 340 31.47 -0.97 -16.27
C PHE A 340 32.68 -1.51 -15.52
N CYS A 341 33.46 -2.36 -16.19
CA CYS A 341 34.74 -2.87 -15.71
C CYS A 341 35.86 -1.90 -16.13
N CYS A 342 36.72 -1.53 -15.18
CA CYS A 342 37.96 -0.78 -15.40
C CYS A 342 39.16 -1.58 -14.91
N ASP A 343 40.24 -1.55 -15.68
CA ASP A 343 41.46 -2.31 -15.38
C ASP A 343 42.22 -1.82 -14.14
N ASN A 344 42.15 -0.51 -13.88
CA ASN A 344 42.96 0.14 -12.85
C ASN A 344 42.33 1.45 -12.36
N PHE A 345 42.75 1.90 -11.16
CA PHE A 345 42.27 3.12 -10.49
C PHE A 345 42.64 4.45 -11.20
N LYS A 346 43.43 4.43 -12.28
CA LYS A 346 43.62 5.63 -13.11
C LYS A 346 42.51 5.73 -14.16
N ASP A 347 42.26 4.62 -14.85
CA ASP A 347 41.19 4.52 -15.85
C ASP A 347 39.80 4.65 -15.20
N GLU A 348 39.62 4.17 -13.96
CA GLU A 348 38.44 4.45 -13.12
C GLU A 348 38.16 5.96 -12.99
N LYS A 349 39.16 6.77 -12.62
CA LYS A 349 39.00 8.22 -12.42
C LYS A 349 38.68 8.96 -13.72
N THR A 350 39.30 8.56 -14.84
CA THR A 350 38.95 9.07 -16.17
C THR A 350 37.49 8.76 -16.50
N LEU A 351 37.04 7.52 -16.26
CA LEU A 351 35.65 7.12 -16.51
C LEU A 351 34.65 7.84 -15.60
N GLN A 352 34.98 8.00 -14.31
CA GLN A 352 34.15 8.71 -13.33
C GLN A 352 33.96 10.19 -13.69
N SER A 353 34.99 10.82 -14.29
CA SER A 353 34.89 12.18 -14.83
C SER A 353 33.89 12.25 -16.00
N ILE A 354 34.03 11.38 -17.01
CA ILE A 354 33.12 11.31 -18.17
C ILE A 354 31.68 10.98 -17.74
N MET A 355 31.48 10.03 -16.82
CA MET A 355 30.15 9.70 -16.29
C MET A 355 29.52 10.85 -15.51
N SER A 356 30.33 11.76 -14.94
CA SER A 356 29.80 12.92 -14.21
C SER A 356 29.18 13.98 -15.12
N GLU A 357 29.68 14.10 -16.34
CA GLU A 357 29.18 15.00 -17.39
C GLU A 357 27.83 14.51 -17.95
N HIS A 358 27.74 13.21 -18.30
CA HIS A 358 26.51 12.62 -18.85
C HIS A 358 25.41 12.39 -17.80
N TYR A 359 25.77 12.26 -16.51
CA TYR A 359 24.85 12.00 -15.40
C TYR A 359 25.02 13.03 -14.25
N PRO A 360 24.68 14.31 -14.47
CA PRO A 360 24.74 15.35 -13.43
C PRO A 360 23.68 15.16 -12.34
N GLN A 361 22.56 14.49 -12.67
CA GLN A 361 21.49 14.11 -11.75
C GLN A 361 20.98 12.70 -12.09
N GLY A 362 20.56 11.93 -11.08
CA GLY A 362 20.05 10.56 -11.22
C GLY A 362 21.04 9.47 -10.77
N ARG A 363 20.63 8.20 -10.88
CA ARG A 363 21.52 7.04 -10.62
C ARG A 363 22.58 6.93 -11.72
N ARG A 364 23.85 6.87 -11.32
CA ARG A 364 24.99 6.64 -12.21
C ARG A 364 25.25 5.14 -12.40
N PRO A 365 25.81 4.71 -13.55
CA PRO A 365 26.39 3.38 -13.71
C PRO A 365 27.41 3.05 -12.62
N LEU A 366 27.51 1.77 -12.24
CA LEU A 366 28.54 1.29 -11.31
C LEU A 366 29.87 1.11 -12.05
N ILE A 367 30.98 1.52 -11.43
CA ILE A 367 32.34 1.21 -11.91
C ILE A 367 32.94 0.12 -11.01
N ILE A 368 33.56 -0.90 -11.61
CA ILE A 368 34.18 -2.04 -10.94
C ILE A 368 35.64 -2.08 -11.37
N VAL A 369 36.57 -2.02 -10.43
CA VAL A 369 38.02 -2.02 -10.72
C VAL A 369 38.58 -3.41 -10.47
N SER A 370 39.05 -4.08 -11.53
CA SER A 370 39.71 -5.39 -11.47
C SER A 370 40.63 -5.54 -12.70
N GLU A 371 41.80 -6.15 -12.53
CA GLU A 371 42.79 -6.25 -13.61
C GLU A 371 42.28 -7.15 -14.76
N PHE A 372 42.44 -6.67 -16.00
CA PHE A 372 41.92 -7.38 -17.16
C PHE A 372 42.77 -8.60 -17.53
N SER A 373 42.35 -9.77 -17.06
CA SER A 373 42.81 -11.09 -17.54
C SER A 373 42.30 -11.39 -18.96
N SER A 374 43.12 -12.07 -19.75
CA SER A 374 42.76 -12.63 -21.06
C SER A 374 42.10 -14.02 -20.97
N SER A 375 42.04 -14.63 -19.79
CA SER A 375 41.46 -15.95 -19.55
C SER A 375 40.39 -15.92 -18.45
N MET A 376 39.39 -16.79 -18.60
CA MET A 376 38.37 -16.99 -17.56
C MET A 376 38.97 -17.79 -16.38
N TYR A 377 38.53 -17.49 -15.16
CA TYR A 377 38.98 -18.19 -13.96
C TYR A 377 38.63 -19.69 -14.00
N ASN A 378 39.50 -20.54 -13.45
CA ASN A 378 39.20 -21.96 -13.25
C ASN A 378 38.25 -22.14 -12.05
N ILE A 379 36.97 -22.31 -12.36
CA ILE A 379 35.87 -22.50 -11.40
C ILE A 379 35.55 -23.97 -11.08
N SER A 380 36.26 -24.94 -11.64
CA SER A 380 35.91 -26.38 -11.58
C SER A 380 35.70 -26.93 -10.17
N GLY A 381 36.46 -26.44 -9.17
CA GLY A 381 36.31 -26.80 -7.76
C GLY A 381 35.38 -25.90 -6.93
N LYS A 382 34.75 -24.89 -7.54
CA LYS A 382 33.90 -23.88 -6.86
C LYS A 382 32.48 -23.77 -7.42
N ALA A 383 32.25 -24.14 -8.68
CA ALA A 383 30.93 -24.12 -9.28
C ALA A 383 29.96 -25.07 -8.55
N ALA A 384 28.68 -24.70 -8.52
CA ALA A 384 27.59 -25.58 -8.12
C ALA A 384 27.35 -26.63 -9.21
N GLN A 385 27.10 -27.88 -8.80
CA GLN A 385 26.89 -28.99 -9.73
C GLN A 385 25.52 -29.62 -9.50
N HIS A 386 24.70 -29.65 -10.55
CA HIS A 386 23.40 -30.33 -10.57
C HIS A 386 23.13 -30.89 -11.99
N PRO A 387 22.62 -32.12 -12.14
CA PRO A 387 22.41 -32.72 -13.47
C PRO A 387 21.36 -31.97 -14.31
N ASP A 388 20.23 -31.58 -13.72
CA ASP A 388 19.06 -31.08 -14.47
C ASP A 388 18.92 -29.54 -14.52
N TYR A 389 19.74 -28.80 -13.77
CA TYR A 389 19.57 -27.35 -13.58
C TYR A 389 20.92 -26.63 -13.70
N PRO A 390 21.10 -25.71 -14.68
CA PRO A 390 22.36 -25.02 -14.91
C PRO A 390 22.60 -23.91 -13.88
N THR A 391 23.86 -23.53 -13.70
CA THR A 391 24.22 -22.27 -13.03
C THR A 391 23.87 -21.05 -13.88
N VAL A 392 23.81 -19.86 -13.26
CA VAL A 392 23.64 -18.58 -13.96
C VAL A 392 24.78 -18.37 -14.98
N LEU A 393 26.00 -18.79 -14.65
CA LEU A 393 27.14 -18.72 -15.57
C LEU A 393 26.98 -19.67 -16.77
N GLU A 394 26.48 -20.88 -16.56
CA GLU A 394 26.23 -21.85 -17.64
C GLU A 394 25.03 -21.46 -18.50
N ALA A 395 24.02 -20.79 -17.96
CA ALA A 395 22.90 -20.23 -18.72
C ALA A 395 23.31 -19.05 -19.63
N LEU A 396 24.44 -18.40 -19.31
CA LEU A 396 25.01 -17.29 -20.06
C LEU A 396 25.97 -17.74 -21.17
N GLU A 397 26.11 -16.86 -22.15
CA GLU A 397 27.11 -16.86 -23.21
C GLU A 397 27.84 -15.50 -23.11
N VAL A 398 29.14 -15.53 -22.79
CA VAL A 398 29.93 -14.33 -22.47
C VAL A 398 31.21 -14.33 -23.28
N ASP A 399 31.27 -13.47 -24.29
CA ASP A 399 32.37 -13.44 -25.27
C ASP A 399 33.67 -12.83 -24.71
N ASN A 400 33.58 -12.12 -23.58
CA ASN A 400 34.71 -11.39 -22.97
C ASN A 400 35.06 -11.94 -21.58
N PRO A 401 36.25 -12.55 -21.40
CA PRO A 401 36.70 -13.09 -20.11
C PRO A 401 36.67 -12.10 -18.96
N VAL A 402 36.93 -10.80 -19.21
CA VAL A 402 36.85 -9.74 -18.18
C VAL A 402 35.43 -9.64 -17.60
N VAL A 403 34.41 -9.80 -18.45
CA VAL A 403 33.01 -9.73 -18.03
C VAL A 403 32.60 -11.00 -17.28
N ALA A 404 33.02 -12.18 -17.75
CA ALA A 404 32.77 -13.44 -17.05
C ALA A 404 33.41 -13.44 -15.64
N ASN A 405 34.69 -13.04 -15.55
CA ASN A 405 35.42 -12.90 -14.29
C ASN A 405 34.77 -11.86 -13.36
N CYS A 406 34.32 -10.72 -13.89
CA CYS A 406 33.57 -9.71 -13.12
C CYS A 406 32.25 -10.26 -12.54
N LEU A 407 31.50 -11.07 -13.30
CA LEU A 407 30.28 -11.72 -12.80
C LEU A 407 30.58 -12.74 -11.69
N ILE A 408 31.69 -13.48 -11.81
CA ILE A 408 32.19 -14.40 -10.78
C ILE A 408 32.59 -13.61 -9.53
N ASP A 409 33.46 -12.60 -9.65
CA ASP A 409 33.95 -11.81 -8.51
C ASP A 409 32.82 -11.07 -7.76
N MET A 410 31.84 -10.52 -8.49
CA MET A 410 30.80 -9.63 -7.92
C MET A 410 29.51 -10.34 -7.49
N ARG A 411 29.18 -11.51 -8.06
CA ARG A 411 27.96 -12.26 -7.73
C ARG A 411 28.18 -13.76 -7.51
N ALA A 412 29.36 -14.30 -7.84
CA ALA A 412 29.67 -15.73 -7.90
C ALA A 412 28.58 -16.52 -8.65
N VAL A 413 28.34 -16.12 -9.92
CA VAL A 413 27.31 -16.71 -10.81
C VAL A 413 27.47 -18.21 -11.08
N GLU A 414 28.65 -18.76 -10.81
CA GLU A 414 28.95 -20.20 -10.79
C GLU A 414 28.38 -20.92 -9.56
N THR A 415 28.02 -20.20 -8.49
CA THR A 415 27.43 -20.75 -7.26
C THR A 415 25.89 -20.58 -7.20
N VAL A 416 25.28 -20.04 -8.25
CA VAL A 416 23.85 -19.71 -8.31
C VAL A 416 23.16 -20.56 -9.37
N LEU A 417 22.15 -21.35 -9.00
CA LEU A 417 21.39 -22.18 -9.94
C LEU A 417 20.19 -21.42 -10.55
N VAL A 418 19.73 -21.88 -11.73
CA VAL A 418 18.48 -21.41 -12.35
C VAL A 418 17.52 -22.58 -12.52
N ILE A 419 16.38 -22.54 -11.83
CA ILE A 419 15.43 -23.66 -11.71
C ILE A 419 14.05 -23.20 -12.19
N LYS A 420 13.62 -23.65 -13.38
CA LYS A 420 12.43 -23.09 -14.05
C LYS A 420 11.12 -23.15 -13.24
N SER A 421 10.95 -24.19 -12.41
CA SER A 421 9.73 -24.42 -11.61
C SER A 421 9.93 -23.97 -10.15
N ASN A 422 9.00 -23.16 -9.63
CA ASN A 422 9.00 -22.73 -8.22
C ASN A 422 8.90 -23.92 -7.24
N ALA A 423 8.15 -24.96 -7.63
CA ALA A 423 8.02 -26.19 -6.83
C ALA A 423 9.31 -27.02 -6.83
N ASP A 424 10.02 -27.07 -7.97
CA ASP A 424 11.34 -27.69 -8.07
C ASP A 424 12.37 -26.93 -7.25
N ALA A 425 12.38 -25.61 -7.33
CA ALA A 425 13.33 -24.76 -6.59
C ALA A 425 13.18 -24.97 -5.07
N ARG A 426 11.95 -25.06 -4.56
CA ARG A 426 11.68 -25.42 -3.15
C ARG A 426 12.10 -26.86 -2.84
N ARG A 427 11.84 -27.83 -3.73
CA ARG A 427 12.26 -29.23 -3.55
C ARG A 427 13.78 -29.37 -3.43
N VAL A 428 14.53 -28.73 -4.33
CA VAL A 428 16.00 -28.81 -4.44
C VAL A 428 16.70 -28.03 -3.33
N MET A 429 16.23 -26.82 -3.01
CA MET A 429 16.92 -25.94 -2.06
C MET A 429 16.47 -26.13 -0.61
N GLN A 430 15.19 -26.44 -0.36
CA GLN A 430 14.59 -26.32 0.98
C GLN A 430 14.12 -27.67 1.56
N ASN A 431 13.54 -28.54 0.72
CA ASN A 431 13.05 -29.86 1.16
C ASN A 431 14.13 -30.97 1.12
N GLY A 432 15.33 -30.64 0.63
CA GLY A 432 16.49 -31.52 0.56
C GLY A 432 17.74 -30.86 1.14
N ARG A 433 18.91 -31.51 0.96
CA ARG A 433 20.19 -30.81 1.13
C ARG A 433 20.48 -30.03 -0.16
N PRO A 434 20.79 -28.72 -0.09
CA PRO A 434 21.18 -27.95 -1.27
C PRO A 434 22.34 -28.62 -2.03
N PRO A 435 22.42 -28.49 -3.37
CA PRO A 435 23.53 -29.01 -4.15
C PRO A 435 24.88 -28.46 -3.68
N VAL A 436 25.95 -29.25 -3.84
CA VAL A 436 27.30 -28.85 -3.41
C VAL A 436 27.69 -27.55 -4.11
N ASN A 437 28.27 -26.61 -3.35
CA ASN A 437 28.62 -25.24 -3.74
C ASN A 437 27.43 -24.33 -4.18
N CYS A 438 26.17 -24.77 -4.09
CA CYS A 438 25.03 -23.90 -4.39
C CYS A 438 24.72 -22.94 -3.23
N ARG A 439 24.77 -21.62 -3.49
CA ARG A 439 24.45 -20.57 -2.52
C ARG A 439 22.95 -20.24 -2.49
N GLU A 440 22.36 -20.11 -3.68
CA GLU A 440 20.98 -19.69 -3.91
C GLU A 440 20.54 -20.12 -5.31
N ALA A 441 19.23 -20.13 -5.57
CA ALA A 441 18.67 -20.38 -6.90
C ALA A 441 17.67 -19.28 -7.29
N PHE A 442 17.56 -19.01 -8.59
CA PHE A 442 16.51 -18.14 -9.15
C PHE A 442 15.53 -18.94 -10.00
N THR A 443 14.24 -18.63 -9.93
CA THR A 443 13.22 -19.27 -10.76
C THR A 443 12.95 -18.51 -12.05
N LYS A 444 12.22 -19.12 -12.99
CA LYS A 444 11.81 -18.46 -14.27
C LYS A 444 11.04 -17.15 -14.03
N GLU A 445 10.30 -17.06 -12.93
CA GLU A 445 9.53 -15.89 -12.51
C GLU A 445 10.39 -14.83 -11.79
N GLY A 446 11.68 -15.10 -11.57
CA GLY A 446 12.61 -14.22 -10.89
C GLY A 446 12.67 -14.41 -9.36
N ASP A 447 11.89 -15.33 -8.81
CA ASP A 447 11.86 -15.63 -7.37
C ASP A 447 13.23 -16.11 -6.89
N GLN A 448 13.67 -15.60 -5.74
CA GLN A 448 15.00 -15.84 -5.16
C GLN A 448 14.89 -16.84 -3.99
N VAL A 449 15.50 -18.02 -4.17
CA VAL A 449 15.35 -19.18 -3.29
C VAL A 449 16.67 -19.51 -2.59
N PHE A 450 16.67 -19.35 -1.28
CA PHE A 450 17.74 -19.78 -0.38
C PHE A 450 17.35 -21.08 0.34
N PRO A 451 18.30 -21.82 0.91
CA PRO A 451 18.01 -23.04 1.69
C PRO A 451 16.99 -22.85 2.82
N ASN A 452 16.98 -21.66 3.44
CA ASN A 452 16.12 -21.34 4.59
C ASN A 452 15.09 -20.22 4.32
N ARG A 453 15.02 -19.66 3.10
CA ARG A 453 14.18 -18.49 2.77
C ARG A 453 13.73 -18.47 1.32
N TYR A 454 12.56 -17.91 1.06
CA TYR A 454 11.98 -17.75 -0.27
C TYR A 454 11.52 -16.30 -0.42
N TYR A 455 11.88 -15.63 -1.52
CA TYR A 455 11.46 -14.25 -1.82
C TYR A 455 10.87 -14.20 -3.23
N SER A 456 9.63 -13.74 -3.38
CA SER A 456 9.02 -13.58 -4.71
C SER A 456 9.45 -12.31 -5.43
N CYS A 457 9.43 -12.33 -6.76
CA CYS A 457 9.88 -11.23 -7.60
C CYS A 457 8.85 -10.09 -7.68
N GLU A 458 9.32 -8.85 -7.53
CA GLU A 458 8.52 -7.64 -7.77
C GLU A 458 8.43 -7.29 -9.28
N TYR A 459 9.28 -7.90 -10.13
CA TYR A 459 9.37 -7.60 -11.56
C TYR A 459 8.58 -8.61 -12.40
N GLN A 460 7.51 -8.16 -13.05
CA GLN A 460 6.67 -9.01 -13.90
C GLN A 460 7.33 -9.49 -15.22
N ARG A 461 8.46 -8.90 -15.64
CA ARG A 461 9.15 -9.23 -16.90
C ARG A 461 10.58 -8.70 -16.98
N ALA A 462 11.40 -9.36 -17.78
CA ALA A 462 12.75 -8.95 -18.15
C ALA A 462 12.76 -7.66 -19.00
N GLN A 463 13.72 -6.77 -18.75
CA GLN A 463 13.84 -5.42 -19.32
C GLN A 463 15.02 -5.28 -20.29
N TYR A 464 16.12 -6.02 -20.07
CA TYR A 464 17.39 -5.82 -20.77
C TYR A 464 17.68 -6.94 -21.78
N LEU A 465 17.62 -8.20 -21.33
CA LEU A 465 18.01 -9.41 -22.05
C LEU A 465 16.87 -10.06 -22.85
N SER A 466 15.64 -9.53 -22.75
CA SER A 466 14.50 -10.02 -23.52
C SER A 466 14.76 -9.98 -25.03
N LYS A 467 14.47 -11.09 -25.72
CA LYS A 467 14.49 -11.15 -27.19
C LYS A 467 13.25 -10.49 -27.81
N ASP A 468 12.08 -10.63 -27.18
CA ASP A 468 10.81 -10.30 -27.83
C ASP A 468 10.38 -8.83 -27.60
N LEU A 469 10.89 -7.95 -28.45
CA LEU A 469 10.44 -6.56 -28.52
C LEU A 469 9.03 -6.42 -29.12
N GLU A 470 8.58 -7.38 -29.93
CA GLU A 470 7.31 -7.23 -30.65
C GLU A 470 6.12 -7.53 -29.76
N GLU A 471 6.17 -8.60 -28.96
CA GLU A 471 5.17 -8.84 -27.92
C GLU A 471 5.20 -7.73 -26.87
N GLN A 472 6.38 -7.29 -26.41
CA GLN A 472 6.49 -6.23 -25.41
C GLN A 472 5.82 -4.91 -25.86
N ILE A 473 5.99 -4.52 -27.13
CA ILE A 473 5.38 -3.31 -27.70
C ILE A 473 3.90 -3.53 -28.06
N ARG A 474 3.47 -4.77 -28.33
CA ARG A 474 2.07 -5.16 -28.62
C ARG A 474 1.21 -5.33 -27.36
N TRP A 475 1.85 -5.61 -26.21
CA TRP A 475 1.22 -5.84 -24.91
C TRP A 475 0.87 -4.54 -24.17
N ILE A 476 1.78 -3.55 -24.15
CA ILE A 476 1.58 -2.30 -23.41
C ILE A 476 0.32 -1.53 -23.88
N PRO A 477 0.05 -1.35 -25.20
CA PRO A 477 -1.16 -0.70 -25.68
C PRO A 477 -2.43 -1.48 -25.32
N LYS A 478 -2.41 -2.82 -25.38
CA LYS A 478 -3.55 -3.66 -24.98
C LYS A 478 -3.93 -3.45 -23.51
N HIS A 479 -2.95 -3.32 -22.61
CA HIS A 479 -3.21 -3.05 -21.20
C HIS A 479 -3.52 -1.58 -20.88
N LEU A 480 -3.19 -0.63 -21.78
CA LEU A 480 -3.71 0.73 -21.71
C LEU A 480 -5.19 0.78 -22.14
N CYS A 481 -5.57 0.07 -23.22
CA CYS A 481 -6.95 0.02 -23.69
C CYS A 481 -7.89 -0.77 -22.76
N ASN A 482 -7.49 -1.95 -22.26
CA ASN A 482 -8.34 -2.75 -21.38
C ASN A 482 -8.59 -2.12 -19.99
N GLY A 483 -7.82 -1.11 -19.60
CA GLY A 483 -8.07 -0.30 -18.40
C GLY A 483 -8.99 0.91 -18.63
N GLY A 484 -9.38 1.20 -19.87
CA GLY A 484 -10.18 2.37 -20.24
C GLY A 484 -11.33 1.99 -21.17
N GLY A 485 -12.53 1.81 -20.61
CA GLY A 485 -13.74 1.57 -21.38
C GLY A 485 -14.02 2.74 -22.34
N THR A 486 -13.97 2.43 -23.65
CA THR A 486 -14.35 3.25 -24.82
C THR A 486 -14.56 4.75 -24.59
N LEU A 487 -13.47 5.52 -24.47
CA LEU A 487 -13.48 6.96 -24.75
C LEU A 487 -12.40 7.34 -25.77
N GLN A 488 -12.84 7.58 -27.00
CA GLN A 488 -12.01 8.03 -28.12
C GLN A 488 -11.86 9.57 -28.05
N LEU A 489 -10.93 10.05 -27.24
CA LEU A 489 -10.66 11.48 -27.06
C LEU A 489 -9.99 12.11 -28.30
N PRO A 490 -10.55 13.17 -28.90
CA PRO A 490 -9.86 13.96 -29.92
C PRO A 490 -8.70 14.77 -29.32
N LEU A 491 -7.60 14.88 -30.06
CA LEU A 491 -6.50 15.80 -29.74
C LEU A 491 -6.93 17.26 -30.03
N ASN A 492 -7.35 18.01 -29.00
CA ASN A 492 -7.37 19.49 -28.98
C ASN A 492 -7.65 20.02 -27.56
N SER A 493 -6.65 19.91 -26.68
CA SER A 493 -6.72 20.38 -25.30
C SER A 493 -6.42 21.88 -25.18
N ASP A 494 -7.44 22.72 -25.40
CA ASP A 494 -7.47 24.12 -24.92
C ASP A 494 -8.91 24.69 -24.84
N SER A 495 -9.82 24.27 -25.73
CA SER A 495 -11.14 24.90 -25.88
C SER A 495 -12.17 24.65 -24.77
N ILE A 496 -11.98 23.66 -23.88
CA ILE A 496 -13.08 23.16 -23.01
C ILE A 496 -13.05 23.75 -21.59
N ILE A 497 -11.92 24.29 -21.14
CA ILE A 497 -11.80 24.84 -19.77
C ILE A 497 -12.48 26.22 -19.63
N HIS A 498 -12.66 26.96 -20.72
CA HIS A 498 -13.28 28.30 -20.68
C HIS A 498 -14.82 28.30 -20.69
N GLY A 499 -15.47 27.17 -21.00
CA GLY A 499 -16.93 27.15 -21.21
C GLY A 499 -17.82 27.15 -19.96
N PHE A 500 -17.26 26.83 -18.79
CA PHE A 500 -18.05 26.60 -17.55
C PHE A 500 -17.97 27.71 -16.50
N VAL A 501 -17.13 28.73 -16.70
CA VAL A 501 -16.97 29.85 -15.75
C VAL A 501 -17.85 31.04 -16.14
N ASP A 502 -17.96 31.34 -17.44
CA ASP A 502 -18.68 32.53 -17.93
C ASP A 502 -20.21 32.47 -17.75
N PHE A 503 -20.79 31.27 -17.55
CA PHE A 503 -22.23 31.11 -17.30
C PHE A 503 -22.68 31.59 -15.90
N LEU A 504 -21.76 31.69 -14.92
CA LEU A 504 -22.09 31.96 -13.51
C LEU A 504 -21.93 33.45 -13.09
N ILE A 505 -21.52 34.33 -14.00
CA ILE A 505 -21.16 35.74 -13.66
C ILE A 505 -22.02 36.78 -14.41
N TYR A 506 -23.00 36.36 -15.24
CA TYR A 506 -23.76 37.30 -16.09
C TYR A 506 -25.15 37.73 -15.56
N THR A 507 -25.80 36.97 -14.68
CA THR A 507 -27.24 37.19 -14.34
C THR A 507 -27.51 37.89 -13.00
N SER A 508 -26.80 38.98 -12.70
CA SER A 508 -27.28 39.93 -11.67
C SER A 508 -26.95 41.41 -11.96
N LYS A 509 -27.98 42.17 -12.41
CA LYS A 509 -28.25 43.60 -12.06
C LYS A 509 -29.40 44.22 -12.90
N ASN A 510 -30.54 44.48 -12.24
CA ASN A 510 -31.40 45.68 -12.42
C ASN A 510 -32.19 45.87 -13.75
N PRO A 511 -33.10 46.86 -13.87
CA PRO A 511 -34.26 47.17 -12.99
C PRO A 511 -35.57 47.54 -13.78
N ILE A 512 -36.68 47.90 -13.08
CA ILE A 512 -37.69 48.98 -13.37
C ILE A 512 -39.11 48.68 -12.77
N LEU A 513 -39.96 49.71 -12.62
CA LEU A 513 -41.13 49.79 -11.72
C LEU A 513 -42.52 49.98 -12.40
N THR A 514 -43.57 49.71 -11.59
CA THR A 514 -44.87 50.46 -11.45
C THR A 514 -46.03 50.37 -12.47
N CYS A 515 -47.25 50.29 -11.91
CA CYS A 515 -48.44 51.09 -12.30
C CYS A 515 -49.30 51.46 -11.04
N LYS A 516 -50.39 52.25 -11.14
CA LYS A 516 -51.06 52.95 -9.99
C LYS A 516 -52.59 53.18 -10.10
N LYS A 517 -53.28 53.20 -8.94
CA LYS A 517 -54.62 53.81 -8.60
C LYS A 517 -55.87 53.20 -9.28
N LYS A 518 -57.14 53.35 -8.83
CA LYS A 518 -57.88 54.12 -7.76
C LYS A 518 -58.42 53.15 -6.64
N GLY A 519 -59.34 53.40 -5.68
CA GLY A 519 -60.21 54.52 -5.20
C GLY A 519 -61.71 54.09 -5.09
N MET A 520 -62.66 54.70 -4.31
CA MET A 520 -62.61 55.82 -3.35
C MET A 520 -63.97 56.04 -2.58
N GLN A 521 -63.95 56.12 -1.22
CA GLN A 521 -64.92 56.74 -0.25
C GLN A 521 -66.40 56.28 -0.04
N MET A 522 -66.71 55.96 1.24
CA MET A 522 -67.74 56.50 2.20
C MET A 522 -68.90 57.41 1.69
N PRO A 523 -70.14 57.34 2.25
CA PRO A 523 -70.46 57.94 3.57
C PRO A 523 -71.50 57.21 4.47
N LEU A 524 -72.00 57.90 5.51
CA LEU A 524 -72.70 57.42 6.73
C LEU A 524 -74.23 57.70 6.75
N ASN A 525 -74.97 57.02 7.65
CA ASN A 525 -76.26 57.43 8.27
C ASN A 525 -77.53 57.48 7.36
N THR A 526 -78.79 57.34 7.84
CA THR A 526 -79.34 57.12 9.21
C THR A 526 -80.71 56.40 9.15
N ILE A 527 -81.18 55.88 10.31
CA ILE A 527 -82.59 55.65 10.73
C ILE A 527 -83.46 54.69 9.88
N CYS A 528 -83.91 53.61 10.53
CA CYS A 528 -85.28 53.11 10.41
C CYS A 528 -85.75 52.58 11.78
N VAL A 529 -86.89 53.08 12.27
CA VAL A 529 -87.57 52.65 13.51
C VAL A 529 -89.08 52.79 13.26
N ARG A 530 -89.90 51.89 13.85
CA ARG A 530 -91.37 51.72 13.69
C ARG A 530 -91.72 50.93 12.40
N ILE A 531 -92.26 49.69 12.39
CA ILE A 531 -93.17 48.87 13.26
C ILE A 531 -94.65 48.93 12.81
N SER A 532 -95.29 47.75 12.84
CA SER A 532 -96.74 47.43 12.85
C SER A 532 -97.56 47.31 11.55
N ASP A 533 -98.21 46.13 11.44
CA ASP A 533 -99.63 45.85 11.17
C ASP A 533 -100.24 46.24 9.80
N ALA A 534 -100.74 45.30 8.96
CA ALA A 534 -101.91 44.42 9.11
C ALA A 534 -103.26 45.16 8.92
N ARG A 535 -103.86 45.11 7.73
CA ARG A 535 -104.87 44.12 7.27
C ARG A 535 -106.13 44.02 8.16
N GLN A 536 -107.25 44.56 7.69
CA GLN A 536 -108.56 43.87 7.67
C GLN A 536 -109.52 44.56 6.68
N GLU A 537 -110.12 43.80 5.76
CA GLU A 537 -111.57 43.79 5.44
C GLU A 537 -111.88 42.90 4.23
N SER A 538 -113.00 42.16 4.31
CA SER A 538 -113.53 41.23 3.31
C SER A 538 -115.04 41.03 3.56
N ASP A 539 -115.74 40.38 2.60
CA ASP A 539 -116.92 39.50 2.75
C ASP A 539 -118.21 39.79 1.94
N GLU A 540 -118.45 40.99 1.39
CA GLU A 540 -119.81 41.35 0.90
C GLU A 540 -120.36 40.62 -0.36
N ALA A 541 -119.52 39.96 -1.18
CA ALA A 541 -119.88 39.58 -2.55
C ALA A 541 -120.87 38.38 -2.72
N ARG A 542 -121.37 37.78 -1.63
CA ARG A 542 -121.84 36.37 -1.62
C ARG A 542 -123.29 36.09 -2.09
N GLN A 543 -124.20 37.08 -2.14
CA GLN A 543 -125.65 36.79 -2.15
C GLN A 543 -126.36 36.61 -3.51
N LYS A 544 -125.87 37.16 -4.64
CA LYS A 544 -126.67 37.30 -5.88
C LYS A 544 -126.81 36.05 -6.79
N MET A 545 -126.40 34.87 -6.34
CA MET A 545 -126.31 33.67 -7.20
C MET A 545 -127.57 32.79 -7.25
N ASN A 546 -128.47 32.89 -6.26
CA ASN A 546 -129.37 31.78 -5.90
C ASN A 546 -130.63 31.61 -6.80
N GLU A 547 -131.02 32.65 -7.55
CA GLU A 547 -132.33 32.69 -8.25
C GLU A 547 -132.37 31.90 -9.56
N ARG A 548 -131.21 31.64 -10.20
CA ARG A 548 -131.14 30.97 -11.52
C ARG A 548 -131.37 29.44 -11.47
N ARG A 549 -131.65 28.89 -10.29
CA ARG A 549 -131.64 27.44 -10.04
C ARG A 549 -132.85 26.67 -10.59
N LYS A 550 -134.07 27.20 -10.40
CA LYS A 550 -135.30 26.40 -10.56
C LYS A 550 -135.65 25.98 -11.99
N ALA A 551 -135.25 26.74 -13.00
CA ALA A 551 -135.53 26.41 -14.41
C ALA A 551 -134.64 25.29 -14.98
N PHE A 552 -133.70 24.75 -14.19
CA PHE A 552 -132.81 23.65 -14.57
C PHE A 552 -133.32 22.27 -14.12
N GLU A 553 -134.11 22.23 -13.05
CA GLU A 553 -134.37 21.01 -12.28
C GLU A 553 -135.37 20.04 -12.97
N GLU A 554 -136.21 20.53 -13.89
CA GLU A 554 -137.19 19.71 -14.64
C GLU A 554 -136.58 18.99 -15.84
N ALA A 555 -135.69 19.64 -16.60
CA ALA A 555 -134.97 18.99 -17.71
C ALA A 555 -133.97 17.93 -17.22
N GLU A 556 -133.47 18.07 -15.99
CA GLU A 556 -132.53 17.13 -15.38
C GLU A 556 -133.18 15.76 -15.06
N GLN A 557 -134.49 15.69 -14.85
CA GLN A 557 -135.15 14.50 -14.32
C GLN A 557 -135.17 13.32 -15.31
N SER A 558 -135.26 13.59 -16.63
CA SER A 558 -135.14 12.56 -17.67
C SER A 558 -133.68 12.13 -17.92
N TYR A 559 -132.73 13.04 -17.72
CA TYR A 559 -131.29 12.74 -17.80
C TYR A 559 -130.81 11.84 -16.66
N ARG A 560 -131.33 12.01 -15.44
CA ARG A 560 -130.96 11.19 -14.27
C ARG A 560 -131.16 9.68 -14.51
N GLN A 561 -132.28 9.26 -15.10
CA GLN A 561 -132.59 7.83 -15.26
C GLN A 561 -131.58 7.07 -16.14
N HIS A 562 -131.04 7.70 -17.19
CA HIS A 562 -129.95 7.10 -17.98
C HIS A 562 -128.56 7.32 -17.37
N LYS A 563 -128.37 8.39 -16.59
CA LYS A 563 -127.12 8.67 -15.86
C LYS A 563 -126.87 7.65 -14.74
N ASP A 564 -127.90 7.23 -14.02
CA ASP A 564 -127.74 6.38 -12.82
C ASP A 564 -127.22 4.96 -13.17
N ILE A 565 -127.56 4.43 -14.35
CA ILE A 565 -127.00 3.16 -14.86
C ILE A 565 -125.50 3.31 -15.18
N ILE A 566 -125.09 4.43 -15.78
CA ILE A 566 -123.68 4.71 -16.12
C ILE A 566 -122.86 4.98 -14.84
N ASN A 567 -123.43 5.70 -13.86
CA ASN A 567 -122.79 5.97 -12.57
C ASN A 567 -122.42 4.68 -11.83
N ASN A 568 -123.31 3.68 -11.76
CA ASN A 568 -123.05 2.43 -11.04
C ASN A 568 -121.83 1.68 -11.59
N VAL A 569 -121.69 1.59 -12.93
CA VAL A 569 -120.52 0.93 -13.56
C VAL A 569 -119.24 1.76 -13.36
N ALA A 570 -119.33 3.09 -13.35
CA ALA A 570 -118.21 3.96 -13.03
C ALA A 570 -117.75 3.85 -11.55
N GLU A 571 -118.68 3.65 -10.61
CA GLU A 571 -118.35 3.41 -9.21
C GLU A 571 -117.69 2.05 -8.95
N GLU A 572 -118.03 0.99 -9.70
CA GLU A 572 -117.30 -0.28 -9.64
C GLU A 572 -115.85 -0.11 -10.12
N ALA A 573 -115.65 0.60 -11.23
CA ALA A 573 -114.33 0.81 -11.82
C ALA A 573 -113.40 1.67 -10.94
N GLU A 574 -113.89 2.78 -10.37
CA GLU A 574 -113.03 3.69 -9.59
C GLU A 574 -112.60 3.08 -8.24
N ARG A 575 -113.40 2.20 -7.63
CA ARG A 575 -113.02 1.47 -6.39
C ARG A 575 -111.82 0.55 -6.61
N ILE A 576 -111.87 -0.29 -7.65
CA ILE A 576 -110.78 -1.23 -7.97
C ILE A 576 -109.51 -0.48 -8.42
N LYS A 577 -109.67 0.68 -9.04
CA LYS A 577 -108.57 1.60 -9.39
C LYS A 577 -107.92 2.28 -8.18
N GLU A 578 -108.69 2.61 -7.13
CA GLU A 578 -108.11 3.00 -5.83
C GLU A 578 -107.33 1.84 -5.18
N GLU A 579 -107.84 0.61 -5.26
CA GLU A 579 -107.18 -0.58 -4.70
C GLU A 579 -105.87 -0.89 -5.45
N LEU A 580 -105.87 -0.77 -6.78
CA LEU A 580 -104.66 -0.89 -7.61
C LEU A 580 -103.61 0.18 -7.23
N SER A 581 -104.04 1.42 -6.98
CA SER A 581 -103.15 2.49 -6.50
C SER A 581 -102.55 2.23 -5.12
N LYS A 582 -103.29 1.56 -4.22
CA LYS A 582 -102.79 1.14 -2.90
C LYS A 582 -101.75 0.01 -3.04
N CYS A 583 -101.98 -0.96 -3.93
CA CYS A 583 -101.02 -2.02 -4.25
C CYS A 583 -99.71 -1.48 -4.86
N ASP A 584 -99.81 -0.55 -5.81
CA ASP A 584 -98.65 0.08 -6.49
C ASP A 584 -97.71 0.78 -5.49
N GLN A 585 -98.29 1.53 -4.55
CA GLN A 585 -97.55 2.20 -3.48
C GLN A 585 -96.83 1.22 -2.54
N GLU A 586 -97.39 0.02 -2.29
CA GLU A 586 -96.73 -0.98 -1.44
C GLU A 586 -95.60 -1.70 -2.18
N VAL A 587 -95.77 -1.99 -3.47
CA VAL A 587 -94.72 -2.52 -4.34
C VAL A 587 -93.49 -1.60 -4.34
N GLU A 588 -93.67 -0.30 -4.54
CA GLU A 588 -92.56 0.65 -4.58
C GLU A 588 -91.93 0.92 -3.20
N LYS A 589 -92.70 0.89 -2.11
CA LYS A 589 -92.14 0.88 -0.73
C LYS A 589 -91.23 -0.32 -0.51
N SER A 590 -91.67 -1.53 -0.87
CA SER A 590 -90.91 -2.77 -0.67
C SER A 590 -89.63 -2.77 -1.52
N LYS A 591 -89.71 -2.31 -2.77
CA LYS A 591 -88.53 -2.12 -3.64
C LYS A 591 -87.53 -1.12 -3.07
N HIS A 592 -88.00 -0.02 -2.48
CA HIS A 592 -87.15 0.95 -1.81
C HIS A 592 -86.42 0.37 -0.59
N HIS A 593 -87.11 -0.42 0.23
CA HIS A 593 -86.51 -1.08 1.40
C HIS A 593 -85.47 -2.12 1.01
N LYS A 594 -85.77 -3.00 0.03
CA LYS A 594 -84.80 -3.94 -0.56
C LYS A 594 -83.53 -3.22 -1.02
N LYS A 595 -83.68 -2.18 -1.86
CA LYS A 595 -82.55 -1.39 -2.41
C LYS A 595 -81.73 -0.71 -1.32
N HIS A 596 -82.38 -0.24 -0.25
CA HIS A 596 -81.71 0.37 0.91
C HIS A 596 -80.84 -0.65 1.67
N TYR A 597 -81.32 -1.87 1.89
CA TYR A 597 -80.52 -2.92 2.53
C TYR A 597 -79.44 -3.50 1.61
N GLU A 598 -79.68 -3.59 0.29
CA GLU A 598 -78.67 -4.00 -0.69
C GLU A 598 -77.46 -3.03 -0.74
N GLU A 599 -77.70 -1.71 -0.74
CA GLU A 599 -76.60 -0.73 -0.73
C GLU A 599 -75.89 -0.64 0.65
N LYS A 600 -76.60 -0.86 1.76
CA LYS A 600 -75.99 -1.05 3.10
C LYS A 600 -75.10 -2.29 3.15
N ARG A 601 -75.56 -3.43 2.63
CA ARG A 601 -74.79 -4.68 2.52
C ARG A 601 -73.52 -4.48 1.69
N LYS A 602 -73.65 -3.83 0.54
CA LYS A 602 -72.55 -3.50 -0.38
C LYS A 602 -71.52 -2.56 0.25
N THR A 603 -71.95 -1.52 0.97
CA THR A 603 -71.02 -0.63 1.69
C THR A 603 -70.32 -1.34 2.86
N HIS A 604 -70.99 -2.25 3.57
CA HIS A 604 -70.39 -3.08 4.63
C HIS A 604 -69.31 -4.02 4.08
N ILE A 605 -69.60 -4.74 2.98
CA ILE A 605 -68.64 -5.63 2.30
C ILE A 605 -67.41 -4.86 1.81
N ASN A 606 -67.60 -3.67 1.22
CA ASN A 606 -66.49 -2.80 0.80
C ASN A 606 -65.64 -2.32 1.99
N GLY A 607 -66.22 -2.19 3.19
CA GLY A 607 -65.49 -1.92 4.43
C GLY A 607 -64.59 -3.09 4.84
N ILE A 608 -65.13 -4.31 4.84
CA ILE A 608 -64.38 -5.54 5.14
C ILE A 608 -63.23 -5.76 4.14
N GLN A 609 -63.47 -5.51 2.85
CA GLN A 609 -62.42 -5.63 1.82
C GLN A 609 -61.25 -4.67 2.06
N LYS A 610 -61.50 -3.44 2.51
CA LYS A 610 -60.43 -2.50 2.91
C LYS A 610 -59.64 -3.03 4.10
N LEU A 611 -60.32 -3.44 5.18
CA LEU A 611 -59.67 -3.99 6.37
C LEU A 611 -58.80 -5.22 6.05
N LYS A 612 -59.24 -6.07 5.10
CA LYS A 612 -58.43 -7.21 4.63
C LYS A 612 -57.21 -6.78 3.80
N ALA A 613 -57.29 -5.71 3.01
CA ALA A 613 -56.14 -5.17 2.30
C ALA A 613 -55.13 -4.51 3.25
N ASP A 614 -55.61 -3.76 4.25
CA ASP A 614 -54.77 -3.16 5.29
C ASP A 614 -54.03 -4.24 6.11
N LEU A 615 -54.72 -5.36 6.41
CA LEU A 615 -54.13 -6.53 7.06
C LEU A 615 -53.08 -7.23 6.18
N ASP A 616 -53.37 -7.48 4.90
CA ASP A 616 -52.45 -8.13 3.95
C ASP A 616 -51.14 -7.34 3.76
N VAL A 617 -51.21 -6.00 3.76
CA VAL A 617 -50.02 -5.14 3.80
C VAL A 617 -49.23 -5.36 5.09
N LYS A 618 -49.89 -5.36 6.25
CA LYS A 618 -49.24 -5.57 7.56
C LYS A 618 -48.62 -6.96 7.72
N GLU A 619 -49.24 -8.00 7.19
CA GLU A 619 -48.67 -9.36 7.19
C GLU A 619 -47.43 -9.48 6.28
N LYS A 620 -47.41 -8.74 5.16
CA LYS A 620 -46.23 -8.67 4.27
C LYS A 620 -45.07 -7.88 4.90
N GLU A 621 -45.36 -6.81 5.64
CA GLU A 621 -44.36 -6.12 6.47
C GLU A 621 -43.75 -7.05 7.54
N LEU A 622 -44.57 -7.91 8.15
CA LEU A 622 -44.10 -8.91 9.12
C LEU A 622 -43.19 -9.97 8.46
N MET A 623 -43.64 -10.60 7.37
CA MET A 623 -42.84 -11.63 6.66
C MET A 623 -41.51 -11.09 6.12
N ALA A 624 -41.46 -9.82 5.70
CA ALA A 624 -40.21 -9.17 5.30
C ALA A 624 -39.22 -8.98 6.47
N SER A 625 -39.68 -9.10 7.72
CA SER A 625 -38.90 -8.94 8.94
C SER A 625 -38.44 -10.27 9.56
N GLU A 626 -39.02 -11.41 9.17
CA GLU A 626 -38.72 -12.75 9.73
C GLU A 626 -37.43 -13.41 9.18
N ILE A 627 -36.48 -12.62 8.67
CA ILE A 627 -35.20 -13.11 8.11
C ILE A 627 -34.18 -13.37 9.25
N CYS A 628 -34.55 -14.20 10.23
CA CYS A 628 -33.72 -14.66 11.34
C CYS A 628 -34.13 -16.08 11.79
N LEU A 629 -33.14 -16.96 12.02
CA LEU A 629 -33.35 -18.41 12.09
C LEU A 629 -33.80 -18.97 13.46
N GLU A 630 -33.78 -18.19 14.54
CA GLU A 630 -34.07 -18.69 15.89
C GLU A 630 -34.80 -17.64 16.76
N ARG A 631 -35.93 -18.01 17.36
CA ARG A 631 -36.88 -17.10 18.04
C ARG A 631 -36.50 -16.85 19.50
N LEU A 632 -36.18 -15.61 19.85
CA LEU A 632 -35.81 -15.19 21.21
C LEU A 632 -36.96 -14.48 21.94
N GLU A 633 -37.20 -14.81 23.22
CA GLU A 633 -38.18 -14.09 24.07
C GLU A 633 -37.67 -12.70 24.49
N VAL A 634 -38.06 -11.65 23.76
CA VAL A 634 -37.68 -10.27 24.13
C VAL A 634 -38.64 -9.66 25.15
N LYS A 635 -38.17 -9.50 26.39
CA LYS A 635 -38.92 -8.90 27.52
C LYS A 635 -38.73 -7.37 27.66
N ARG A 636 -38.08 -6.73 26.68
CA ARG A 636 -37.75 -5.29 26.65
C ARG A 636 -38.42 -4.61 25.46
N THR A 637 -38.76 -3.32 25.57
CA THR A 637 -39.36 -2.55 24.47
C THR A 637 -38.31 -2.07 23.47
N ALA A 638 -38.69 -1.93 22.19
CA ALA A 638 -37.76 -1.56 21.12
C ALA A 638 -36.96 -0.28 21.43
N LYS A 639 -37.62 0.79 21.91
CA LYS A 639 -36.97 2.06 22.32
C LYS A 639 -35.85 1.90 23.35
N SER A 640 -35.93 0.92 24.24
CA SER A 640 -34.87 0.67 25.23
C SER A 640 -33.63 0.03 24.60
N ILE A 641 -33.81 -0.73 23.52
CA ILE A 641 -32.72 -1.38 22.78
C ILE A 641 -32.11 -0.38 21.80
N ASP A 642 -32.92 0.45 21.13
CA ASP A 642 -32.45 1.48 20.18
C ASP A 642 -31.50 2.51 20.83
N SER A 643 -31.85 2.94 22.04
CA SER A 643 -31.03 3.88 22.81
C SER A 643 -29.74 3.24 23.34
N GLU A 644 -29.72 1.92 23.59
CA GLU A 644 -28.49 1.18 23.93
C GLU A 644 -27.61 0.96 22.67
N ILE A 645 -28.20 0.54 21.55
CA ILE A 645 -27.56 0.42 20.23
C ILE A 645 -26.90 1.74 19.82
N SER A 646 -27.64 2.85 19.87
CA SER A 646 -27.15 4.17 19.49
C SER A 646 -25.96 4.61 20.35
N ARG A 647 -26.02 4.35 21.66
CA ARG A 647 -24.94 4.66 22.61
C ARG A 647 -23.72 3.75 22.42
N LEU A 648 -23.90 2.51 21.97
CA LEU A 648 -22.81 1.59 21.64
C LEU A 648 -22.15 1.98 20.31
N LYS A 649 -22.94 2.26 19.26
CA LYS A 649 -22.44 2.77 17.96
C LYS A 649 -21.61 4.05 18.13
N GLN A 650 -22.06 4.98 18.98
CA GLN A 650 -21.30 6.21 19.24
C GLN A 650 -19.96 5.93 19.96
N LYS A 651 -19.91 4.97 20.90
CA LYS A 651 -18.64 4.54 21.52
C LYS A 651 -17.69 3.90 20.50
N ILE A 652 -18.23 3.03 19.65
CA ILE A 652 -17.48 2.29 18.63
C ILE A 652 -16.86 3.27 17.63
N SER A 653 -17.64 4.21 17.06
CA SER A 653 -17.11 5.27 16.17
C SER A 653 -15.99 6.04 16.86
N ASN A 654 -16.25 6.61 18.04
CA ASN A 654 -15.27 7.41 18.79
C ASN A 654 -13.95 6.67 19.08
N GLN A 655 -13.95 5.33 19.13
CA GLN A 655 -12.74 4.53 19.28
C GLN A 655 -12.08 4.19 17.95
N GLN A 656 -12.85 3.87 16.90
CA GLN A 656 -12.32 3.65 15.55
C GLN A 656 -11.66 4.93 15.01
N ASP A 657 -12.29 6.09 15.20
CA ASP A 657 -11.77 7.42 14.86
C ASP A 657 -10.45 7.75 15.60
N GLN A 658 -10.20 7.15 16.77
CA GLN A 658 -8.97 7.35 17.56
C GLN A 658 -7.86 6.31 17.28
N GLN A 659 -8.23 5.08 16.89
CA GLN A 659 -7.28 4.00 16.63
C GLN A 659 -6.81 3.97 15.18
N GLY A 660 -7.66 4.38 14.23
CA GLY A 660 -7.39 4.31 12.79
C GLY A 660 -7.77 2.94 12.20
N ASP A 661 -7.23 2.64 11.01
CA ASP A 661 -7.51 1.39 10.32
C ASP A 661 -6.94 0.15 11.07
N ARG A 662 -7.73 -0.93 11.09
CA ARG A 662 -7.42 -2.17 11.82
C ARG A 662 -6.14 -2.81 11.30
N ASP A 663 -6.06 -2.98 9.98
CA ASP A 663 -4.96 -3.70 9.35
C ASP A 663 -3.67 -2.87 9.44
N GLU A 664 -3.77 -1.53 9.30
CA GLU A 664 -2.65 -0.63 9.55
C GLU A 664 -2.15 -0.66 11.02
N VAL A 665 -3.03 -0.73 12.03
CA VAL A 665 -2.60 -0.88 13.44
C VAL A 665 -1.87 -2.22 13.66
N ILE A 666 -2.39 -3.31 13.09
CA ILE A 666 -1.76 -4.64 13.17
C ILE A 666 -0.39 -4.61 12.46
N ARG A 667 -0.32 -4.03 11.26
CA ARG A 667 0.90 -3.90 10.46
C ARG A 667 1.96 -3.07 11.19
N GLN A 668 1.58 -1.93 11.76
CA GLN A 668 2.48 -1.07 12.55
C GLN A 668 2.98 -1.75 13.84
N TYR A 669 2.15 -2.57 14.50
CA TYR A 669 2.59 -3.37 15.65
C TYR A 669 3.62 -4.44 15.24
N GLN A 670 3.33 -5.19 14.18
CA GLN A 670 4.25 -6.22 13.66
C GLN A 670 5.58 -5.61 13.19
N GLU A 671 5.53 -4.48 12.46
CA GLU A 671 6.72 -3.75 12.00
C GLU A 671 7.57 -3.25 13.17
N ALA A 672 6.95 -2.68 14.22
CA ALA A 672 7.66 -2.24 15.42
C ALA A 672 8.28 -3.39 16.22
N LEU A 673 7.55 -4.50 16.39
CA LEU A 673 8.01 -5.71 17.08
C LEU A 673 9.20 -6.35 16.35
N GLU A 674 9.11 -6.48 15.03
CA GLU A 674 10.13 -7.13 14.22
C GLU A 674 11.40 -6.26 14.11
N ASN A 675 11.24 -4.93 13.99
CA ASN A 675 12.35 -3.99 14.07
C ASN A 675 13.05 -4.05 15.44
N TYR A 676 12.30 -3.97 16.55
CA TYR A 676 12.84 -4.10 17.90
C TYR A 676 13.60 -5.42 18.11
N ARG A 677 13.04 -6.56 17.68
CA ARG A 677 13.69 -7.88 17.74
C ARG A 677 15.00 -7.92 16.96
N ASN A 678 15.01 -7.40 15.73
CA ASN A 678 16.19 -7.43 14.87
C ASN A 678 17.33 -6.56 15.44
N ILE A 679 17.05 -5.34 15.90
CA ILE A 679 18.06 -4.48 16.55
C ILE A 679 18.53 -5.08 17.88
N ALA A 680 17.62 -5.61 18.71
CA ALA A 680 17.99 -6.31 19.96
C ALA A 680 18.93 -7.49 19.71
N LEU A 681 18.69 -8.29 18.65
CA LEU A 681 19.54 -9.41 18.28
C LEU A 681 20.92 -8.96 17.77
N GLN A 682 20.97 -7.88 16.98
CA GLN A 682 22.22 -7.27 16.52
C GLN A 682 23.06 -6.76 17.71
N VAL A 683 22.48 -5.95 18.60
CA VAL A 683 23.13 -5.45 19.83
C VAL A 683 23.65 -6.60 20.69
N LYS A 684 22.81 -7.63 20.94
CA LYS A 684 23.19 -8.83 21.71
C LYS A 684 24.35 -9.61 21.08
N THR A 685 24.44 -9.62 19.75
CA THR A 685 25.50 -10.29 19.00
C THR A 685 26.80 -9.48 19.01
N LEU A 686 26.71 -8.16 18.80
CA LEU A 686 27.85 -7.24 18.87
C LEU A 686 28.46 -7.20 20.28
N LYS A 687 27.65 -7.21 21.35
CA LYS A 687 28.15 -7.35 22.73
C LYS A 687 28.96 -8.62 22.95
N LYS A 688 28.47 -9.78 22.46
CA LYS A 688 29.22 -11.05 22.51
C LYS A 688 30.55 -10.95 21.74
N PHE A 689 30.53 -10.33 20.55
CA PHE A 689 31.73 -10.14 19.73
C PHE A 689 32.76 -9.23 20.42
N ILE A 690 32.36 -8.07 20.96
CA ILE A 690 33.23 -7.16 21.71
C ILE A 690 33.83 -7.85 22.94
N GLY A 691 33.03 -8.66 23.66
CA GLY A 691 33.50 -9.45 24.80
C GLY A 691 34.53 -10.52 24.43
N LEU A 692 34.31 -11.23 23.32
CA LEU A 692 35.26 -12.22 22.79
C LEU A 692 36.55 -11.56 22.28
N LEU A 693 36.42 -10.47 21.52
CA LEU A 693 37.54 -9.65 21.05
C LEU A 693 38.35 -9.11 22.24
N GLY A 694 37.68 -8.64 23.30
CA GLY A 694 38.34 -8.19 24.53
C GLY A 694 39.22 -9.27 25.19
N LYS A 695 38.77 -10.53 25.23
CA LYS A 695 39.59 -11.65 25.71
C LYS A 695 40.81 -11.88 24.81
N ILE A 696 40.58 -12.05 23.51
CA ILE A 696 41.63 -12.28 22.51
C ILE A 696 42.69 -11.17 22.53
N MET A 697 42.29 -9.91 22.72
CA MET A 697 43.23 -8.79 22.82
C MET A 697 44.05 -8.81 24.12
N ASN A 698 43.47 -9.20 25.25
CA ASN A 698 44.22 -9.38 26.49
C ASN A 698 45.26 -10.51 26.37
N ASP A 699 44.86 -11.65 25.79
CA ASP A 699 45.75 -12.80 25.57
C ASP A 699 46.90 -12.43 24.62
N ARG A 700 46.60 -11.70 23.52
CA ARG A 700 47.62 -11.17 22.60
C ARG A 700 48.53 -10.13 23.25
N HIS A 701 48.01 -9.26 24.13
CA HIS A 701 48.82 -8.27 24.84
C HIS A 701 49.80 -8.93 25.83
N LYS A 702 49.36 -9.97 26.53
CA LYS A 702 50.20 -10.81 27.38
C LYS A 702 51.31 -11.47 26.54
N MET A 703 50.94 -12.14 25.44
CA MET A 703 51.91 -12.80 24.55
C MET A 703 52.92 -11.81 23.94
N TYR A 704 52.49 -10.62 23.52
CA TYR A 704 53.39 -9.56 23.05
C TYR A 704 54.39 -9.13 24.13
N THR A 705 53.93 -8.99 25.38
CA THR A 705 54.80 -8.61 26.51
C THR A 705 55.82 -9.70 26.82
N GLU A 706 55.39 -10.97 26.82
CA GLU A 706 56.26 -12.15 27.01
C GLU A 706 57.27 -12.30 25.86
N MET A 707 56.83 -12.18 24.61
CA MET A 707 57.70 -12.17 23.42
C MET A 707 58.74 -11.05 23.48
N ARG A 708 58.33 -9.81 23.80
CA ARG A 708 59.23 -8.66 23.88
C ARG A 708 60.35 -8.89 24.90
N MET A 709 60.00 -9.35 26.10
CA MET A 709 60.98 -9.71 27.14
C MET A 709 61.89 -10.86 26.69
N TYR A 710 61.32 -11.93 26.14
CA TYR A 710 62.07 -13.10 25.66
C TYR A 710 63.08 -12.74 24.57
N LEU A 711 62.66 -11.97 23.56
CA LEU A 711 63.48 -11.57 22.44
C LEU A 711 64.62 -10.63 22.87
N SER A 712 64.39 -9.71 23.82
CA SER A 712 65.45 -8.86 24.38
C SER A 712 66.47 -9.63 25.23
N VAL A 713 66.02 -10.56 26.08
CA VAL A 713 66.94 -11.45 26.84
C VAL A 713 67.76 -12.33 25.90
N ARG A 714 67.12 -12.91 24.88
CA ARG A 714 67.77 -13.75 23.87
C ARG A 714 68.76 -12.93 23.02
N CYS A 715 68.41 -11.69 22.63
CA CYS A 715 69.31 -10.77 21.93
C CYS A 715 70.59 -10.51 22.74
N LYS A 716 70.43 -10.18 24.03
CA LYS A 716 71.55 -9.96 24.95
C LYS A 716 72.47 -11.19 25.06
N TYR A 717 71.88 -12.38 25.25
CA TYR A 717 72.63 -13.63 25.35
C TYR A 717 73.46 -13.90 24.09
N TYR A 718 72.87 -13.78 22.90
CA TYR A 718 73.61 -14.00 21.66
C TYR A 718 74.67 -12.93 21.40
N PHE A 719 74.42 -11.65 21.76
CA PHE A 719 75.42 -10.59 21.58
C PHE A 719 76.68 -10.84 22.41
N ASP A 720 76.51 -11.16 23.70
CA ASP A 720 77.61 -11.47 24.63
C ASP A 720 78.37 -12.75 24.20
N SER A 721 77.63 -13.80 23.82
CA SER A 721 78.20 -15.04 23.28
C SER A 721 78.94 -14.87 21.94
N MET A 722 78.63 -13.84 21.15
CA MET A 722 79.33 -13.55 19.90
C MET A 722 80.60 -12.73 20.17
N LEU A 723 80.55 -11.74 21.08
CA LEU A 723 81.71 -10.96 21.48
C LEU A 723 82.78 -11.80 22.21
N SER A 724 82.36 -12.77 23.03
CA SER A 724 83.28 -13.63 23.78
C SER A 724 84.23 -14.46 22.90
N GLN A 725 83.89 -14.70 21.62
CA GLN A 725 84.78 -15.35 20.64
C GLN A 725 86.04 -14.54 20.30
N ARG A 726 86.13 -13.27 20.74
CA ARG A 726 87.32 -12.41 20.63
C ARG A 726 87.83 -11.95 22.02
N GLY A 727 87.34 -12.55 23.11
CA GLY A 727 87.65 -12.09 24.47
C GLY A 727 87.13 -10.68 24.78
N TYR A 728 86.05 -10.25 24.11
CA TYR A 728 85.39 -8.96 24.36
C TYR A 728 84.14 -9.17 25.23
N THR A 729 83.88 -8.24 26.15
CA THR A 729 82.70 -8.29 27.04
C THR A 729 81.63 -7.30 26.58
N GLY A 730 80.36 -7.71 26.52
CA GLY A 730 79.26 -6.89 26.02
C GLY A 730 78.15 -6.63 27.04
N LYS A 731 77.72 -5.37 27.18
CA LYS A 731 76.58 -5.01 28.02
C LYS A 731 75.47 -4.35 27.21
N MET A 732 74.37 -5.08 27.03
CA MET A 732 73.09 -4.58 26.56
C MET A 732 72.13 -4.31 27.71
N THR A 733 71.44 -3.17 27.64
CA THR A 733 70.36 -2.78 28.56
C THR A 733 69.16 -2.30 27.73
N PHE A 734 68.02 -2.99 27.85
CA PHE A 734 66.76 -2.63 27.23
C PHE A 734 65.86 -1.95 28.27
N ASP A 735 65.40 -0.72 28.01
CA ASP A 735 64.32 -0.10 28.77
C ASP A 735 63.02 -0.15 27.96
N HIS A 736 62.13 -1.06 28.35
CA HIS A 736 60.83 -1.27 27.74
C HIS A 736 59.74 -0.28 28.14
N LYS A 737 60.04 0.67 29.06
CA LYS A 737 59.16 1.78 29.47
C LYS A 737 59.54 3.07 28.76
N ASN A 738 60.83 3.39 28.72
CA ASN A 738 61.37 4.57 28.04
C ASN A 738 61.67 4.33 26.54
N GLU A 739 61.50 3.09 26.07
CA GLU A 739 61.76 2.65 24.69
C GLU A 739 63.20 2.94 24.22
N THR A 740 64.20 2.61 25.06
CA THR A 740 65.63 2.78 24.77
C THR A 740 66.42 1.47 24.81
N LEU A 741 67.51 1.42 24.04
CA LEU A 741 68.48 0.32 23.99
C LEU A 741 69.90 0.88 24.10
N SER A 742 70.50 0.70 25.28
CA SER A 742 71.90 1.02 25.52
C SER A 742 72.78 -0.20 25.23
N ILE A 743 73.87 0.00 24.49
CA ILE A 743 74.84 -1.04 24.09
C ILE A 743 76.23 -0.50 24.33
N SER A 744 77.03 -1.22 25.10
CA SER A 744 78.40 -0.86 25.47
C SER A 744 79.30 -2.10 25.44
N VAL A 745 80.59 -1.91 25.12
CA VAL A 745 81.54 -3.00 24.85
C VAL A 745 82.90 -2.66 25.48
N GLN A 746 83.58 -3.70 25.96
CA GLN A 746 84.92 -3.64 26.55
C GLN A 746 85.84 -4.58 25.78
N PRO A 747 86.78 -4.05 24.97
CA PRO A 747 87.75 -4.87 24.25
C PRO A 747 88.95 -5.25 25.13
N GLY A 748 89.32 -6.53 25.12
CA GLY A 748 90.54 -7.06 25.75
C GLY A 748 90.29 -7.98 26.95
N GLU A 749 91.19 -8.93 27.15
CA GLU A 749 91.12 -9.89 28.26
C GLU A 749 91.49 -9.24 29.59
N GLY A 750 90.47 -8.89 30.38
CA GLY A 750 90.60 -8.49 31.77
C GLY A 750 89.95 -7.15 32.13
N ASP A 751 89.74 -6.96 33.43
CA ASP A 751 88.96 -5.84 34.01
C ASP A 751 89.74 -4.52 34.10
N LYS A 752 90.51 -4.20 33.05
CA LYS A 752 91.44 -3.06 32.97
C LYS A 752 91.07 -2.02 31.91
N ALA A 753 90.15 -2.33 31.00
CA ALA A 753 89.65 -1.40 29.99
C ALA A 753 88.31 -0.80 30.45
N THR A 754 88.10 0.51 30.22
CA THR A 754 86.84 1.15 30.58
C THR A 754 85.71 0.73 29.65
N LEU A 755 84.58 0.33 30.24
CA LEU A 755 83.39 -0.13 29.54
C LEU A 755 82.80 1.04 28.72
N SER A 756 82.91 1.00 27.40
CA SER A 756 82.72 2.20 26.55
C SER A 756 81.53 2.10 25.58
N ASP A 757 80.99 3.25 25.16
CA ASP A 757 80.00 3.31 24.08
C ASP A 757 80.66 2.88 22.76
N MET A 758 79.87 2.30 21.85
CA MET A 758 80.34 1.75 20.57
C MET A 758 81.01 2.79 19.65
N ARG A 759 80.96 4.08 20.02
CA ARG A 759 81.54 5.23 19.32
C ARG A 759 83.00 5.54 19.71
N SER A 760 83.46 5.10 20.88
CA SER A 760 84.84 5.31 21.37
C SER A 760 85.77 4.11 21.13
N LEU A 761 85.25 3.05 20.50
CA LEU A 761 86.01 1.91 20.00
C LEU A 761 86.79 2.30 18.73
N SER A 762 87.88 1.56 18.42
CA SER A 762 88.54 1.69 17.11
C SER A 762 87.63 1.23 15.96
N GLY A 763 87.98 1.59 14.72
CA GLY A 763 87.21 1.22 13.53
C GLY A 763 86.95 -0.30 13.41
N GLY A 764 87.98 -1.11 13.63
CA GLY A 764 87.87 -2.57 13.59
C GLY A 764 86.99 -3.15 14.72
N GLU A 765 87.17 -2.69 15.95
CA GLU A 765 86.38 -3.11 17.12
C GLU A 765 84.90 -2.72 16.99
N ARG A 766 84.62 -1.51 16.48
CA ARG A 766 83.29 -1.03 16.17
C ARG A 766 82.62 -1.90 15.11
N SER A 767 83.33 -2.22 14.02
CA SER A 767 82.82 -3.12 12.97
C SER A 767 82.59 -4.55 13.48
N PHE A 768 83.48 -5.09 14.31
CA PHE A 768 83.29 -6.41 14.92
C PHE A 768 82.08 -6.45 15.87
N SER A 769 81.94 -5.43 16.70
CA SER A 769 80.76 -5.25 17.57
C SER A 769 79.46 -5.11 16.77
N THR A 770 79.53 -4.50 15.58
CA THR A 770 78.41 -4.41 14.64
C THR A 770 78.02 -5.78 14.10
N VAL A 771 78.98 -6.57 13.62
CA VAL A 771 78.70 -7.93 13.14
C VAL A 771 78.13 -8.78 14.27
N CYS A 772 78.67 -8.71 15.49
CA CYS A 772 78.10 -9.39 16.66
C CYS A 772 76.64 -9.00 16.95
N PHE A 773 76.28 -7.73 16.75
CA PHE A 773 74.90 -7.23 16.90
C PHE A 773 73.96 -7.72 15.78
N VAL A 774 74.41 -7.67 14.52
CA VAL A 774 73.62 -8.18 13.38
C VAL A 774 73.41 -9.69 13.53
N LEU A 775 74.43 -10.43 13.99
CA LEU A 775 74.34 -11.85 14.29
C LEU A 775 73.38 -12.16 15.47
N SER A 776 73.35 -11.34 16.53
CA SER A 776 72.41 -11.53 17.63
C SER A 776 70.96 -11.22 17.22
N LEU A 777 70.74 -10.25 16.33
CA LEU A 777 69.45 -10.03 15.67
C LEU A 777 69.07 -11.19 14.74
N TRP A 778 70.00 -11.74 13.95
CA TRP A 778 69.79 -12.96 13.16
C TRP A 778 69.52 -14.22 14.00
N ALA A 779 69.89 -14.23 15.28
CA ALA A 779 69.56 -15.32 16.21
C ALA A 779 68.13 -15.20 16.80
N ILE A 780 67.42 -14.09 16.56
CA ILE A 780 66.03 -13.86 17.03
C ILE A 780 65.03 -13.55 15.91
N ALA A 781 65.47 -13.00 14.77
CA ALA A 781 64.62 -12.61 13.65
C ALA A 781 64.45 -13.73 12.63
N GLU A 782 63.19 -14.04 12.28
CA GLU A 782 62.86 -15.05 11.28
C GLU A 782 62.73 -14.42 9.88
N ALA A 783 63.70 -14.74 9.02
CA ALA A 783 63.73 -14.37 7.61
C ALA A 783 64.24 -15.58 6.79
N PRO A 784 63.68 -15.84 5.59
CA PRO A 784 64.06 -16.98 4.74
C PRO A 784 65.39 -16.75 4.00
N PHE A 785 65.70 -15.50 3.67
CA PHE A 785 66.99 -15.07 3.12
C PHE A 785 67.57 -13.92 3.96
N ARG A 786 68.88 -13.74 3.89
CA ARG A 786 69.62 -12.66 4.53
C ARG A 786 70.68 -12.12 3.59
N CYS A 787 70.67 -10.82 3.34
CA CYS A 787 71.69 -10.10 2.60
C CYS A 787 72.42 -9.12 3.52
N LEU A 788 73.76 -9.12 3.45
CA LEU A 788 74.64 -8.25 4.22
C LEU A 788 75.73 -7.66 3.32
N ASP A 789 75.83 -6.33 3.35
CA ASP A 789 76.60 -5.52 2.41
C ASP A 789 77.76 -4.78 3.08
N GLU A 790 78.91 -4.74 2.42
CA GLU A 790 80.18 -4.08 2.84
C GLU A 790 80.69 -4.34 4.28
N PHE A 791 80.25 -5.42 4.92
CA PHE A 791 80.48 -5.69 6.35
C PHE A 791 81.96 -5.70 6.78
N ASP A 792 82.91 -6.03 5.90
CA ASP A 792 84.33 -6.16 6.23
C ASP A 792 85.19 -4.92 5.90
N VAL A 793 84.64 -3.91 5.23
CA VAL A 793 85.40 -2.77 4.65
C VAL A 793 86.22 -1.98 5.68
N TYR A 794 85.76 -1.92 6.93
CA TYR A 794 86.42 -1.18 8.01
C TYR A 794 87.10 -2.10 9.06
N MET A 795 87.29 -3.39 8.74
CA MET A 795 87.88 -4.38 9.63
C MET A 795 89.37 -4.61 9.33
N ASP A 796 90.20 -4.74 10.37
CA ASP A 796 91.52 -5.37 10.22
C ASP A 796 91.40 -6.86 9.88
N MET A 797 92.49 -7.46 9.38
CA MET A 797 92.52 -8.86 8.93
C MET A 797 92.15 -9.87 10.02
N VAL A 798 92.36 -9.56 11.30
CA VAL A 798 92.03 -10.46 12.43
C VAL A 798 90.53 -10.34 12.76
N ASN A 799 89.99 -9.13 12.82
CA ASN A 799 88.56 -8.88 12.97
C ASN A 799 87.77 -9.50 11.81
N ARG A 800 88.22 -9.27 10.57
CA ARG A 800 87.64 -9.82 9.34
C ARG A 800 87.57 -11.35 9.36
N ARG A 801 88.67 -12.03 9.70
CA ARG A 801 88.71 -13.51 9.78
C ARG A 801 87.71 -14.06 10.79
N ILE A 802 87.70 -13.54 12.02
CA ILE A 802 86.82 -14.05 13.08
C ILE A 802 85.34 -13.80 12.73
N SER A 803 84.99 -12.62 12.20
CA SER A 803 83.62 -12.34 11.72
C SER A 803 83.19 -13.27 10.59
N MET A 804 84.07 -13.58 9.63
CA MET A 804 83.77 -14.54 8.56
C MET A 804 83.53 -15.96 9.10
N ASP A 805 84.39 -16.46 9.99
CA ASP A 805 84.22 -17.77 10.61
C ASP A 805 82.90 -17.83 11.42
N MET A 806 82.52 -16.76 12.12
CA MET A 806 81.25 -16.68 12.85
C MET A 806 80.03 -16.72 11.92
N MET A 807 80.02 -15.92 10.85
CA MET A 807 78.91 -15.88 9.90
C MET A 807 78.75 -17.21 9.15
N LEU A 808 79.85 -17.85 8.74
CA LEU A 808 79.83 -19.15 8.07
C LEU A 808 79.35 -20.28 9.00
N LYS A 809 79.76 -20.28 10.29
CA LYS A 809 79.21 -21.22 11.30
C LYS A 809 77.69 -21.07 11.44
N ILE A 810 77.20 -19.82 11.51
CA ILE A 810 75.76 -19.53 11.63
C ILE A 810 75.00 -19.98 10.38
N ALA A 811 75.51 -19.68 9.18
CA ALA A 811 74.93 -20.13 7.93
C ALA A 811 74.86 -21.67 7.84
N ALA A 812 75.96 -22.37 8.17
CA ALA A 812 76.01 -23.83 8.17
C ALA A 812 75.03 -24.48 9.16
N SER A 813 74.72 -23.79 10.27
CA SER A 813 73.71 -24.23 11.26
C SER A 813 72.26 -23.99 10.80
N GLN A 814 72.02 -23.06 9.87
CA GLN A 814 70.68 -22.62 9.45
C GLN A 814 70.39 -23.04 8.00
N ARG A 815 70.52 -24.34 7.71
CA ARG A 815 70.39 -24.97 6.37
C ARG A 815 69.11 -24.65 5.58
N TYR A 816 68.04 -24.19 6.22
CA TYR A 816 66.78 -23.78 5.59
C TYR A 816 66.70 -22.27 5.29
N ARG A 817 67.82 -21.54 5.33
CA ARG A 817 67.90 -20.10 5.06
C ARG A 817 69.03 -19.77 4.09
N GLN A 818 68.79 -18.86 3.16
CA GLN A 818 69.80 -18.37 2.23
C GLN A 818 70.60 -17.22 2.87
N PHE A 819 71.92 -17.22 2.69
CA PHE A 819 72.80 -16.14 3.12
C PHE A 819 73.55 -15.58 1.91
N ILE A 820 73.55 -14.26 1.78
CA ILE A 820 74.17 -13.50 0.70
C ILE A 820 75.08 -12.46 1.36
N PHE A 821 76.36 -12.47 0.99
CA PHE A 821 77.37 -11.56 1.52
C PHE A 821 78.00 -10.80 0.36
N LEU A 822 77.94 -9.47 0.40
CA LEU A 822 78.57 -8.60 -0.57
C LEU A 822 79.80 -7.95 0.07
N THR A 823 80.91 -7.94 -0.66
CA THR A 823 82.23 -7.50 -0.19
C THR A 823 83.05 -7.00 -1.39
N PRO A 824 83.76 -5.86 -1.28
CA PRO A 824 84.75 -5.42 -2.26
C PRO A 824 86.13 -6.08 -2.05
N GLN A 825 86.32 -6.81 -0.94
CA GLN A 825 87.57 -7.46 -0.59
C GLN A 825 87.63 -8.92 -1.05
N SER A 826 88.82 -9.37 -1.46
CA SER A 826 89.04 -10.75 -1.90
C SER A 826 88.68 -11.79 -0.83
N MET A 827 88.14 -12.92 -1.29
CA MET A 827 87.69 -14.08 -0.51
C MET A 827 88.44 -15.38 -0.87
N SER A 828 89.61 -15.28 -1.51
CA SER A 828 90.44 -16.43 -1.95
C SER A 828 90.92 -17.38 -0.84
N SER A 829 90.71 -17.03 0.44
CA SER A 829 91.12 -17.80 1.61
C SER A 829 90.00 -18.67 2.22
N LEU A 830 88.79 -18.65 1.66
CA LEU A 830 87.66 -19.43 2.18
C LEU A 830 87.71 -20.90 1.72
N PRO A 831 87.29 -21.87 2.56
CA PRO A 831 87.22 -23.27 2.17
C PRO A 831 86.10 -23.51 1.15
N VAL A 832 86.43 -24.15 0.02
CA VAL A 832 85.44 -24.57 -0.98
C VAL A 832 84.55 -25.68 -0.40
N ASN A 833 83.23 -25.50 -0.49
CA ASN A 833 82.24 -26.40 0.09
C ASN A 833 80.97 -26.34 -0.76
N ASN A 834 80.28 -27.46 -0.97
CA ASN A 834 79.03 -27.54 -1.73
C ASN A 834 77.89 -26.64 -1.20
N LEU A 835 78.02 -26.14 0.05
CA LEU A 835 77.10 -25.17 0.67
C LEU A 835 77.52 -23.69 0.49
N ILE A 836 78.67 -23.40 -0.15
CA ILE A 836 79.23 -22.05 -0.30
C ILE A 836 79.51 -21.78 -1.78
N ARG A 837 78.76 -20.87 -2.40
CA ARG A 837 78.98 -20.41 -3.77
C ARG A 837 79.60 -19.02 -3.76
N ILE A 838 80.88 -18.91 -4.16
CA ILE A 838 81.56 -17.63 -4.35
C ILE A 838 81.32 -17.15 -5.79
N LEU A 839 80.89 -15.90 -5.94
CA LEU A 839 80.74 -15.23 -7.24
C LEU A 839 81.64 -13.99 -7.24
N ARG A 840 82.78 -14.06 -7.94
CA ARG A 840 83.62 -12.88 -8.19
C ARG A 840 83.08 -12.15 -9.41
N LEU A 841 82.78 -10.85 -9.26
CA LEU A 841 82.54 -9.94 -10.37
C LEU A 841 83.88 -9.51 -10.99
N ASN A 842 83.86 -9.11 -12.27
CA ASN A 842 85.02 -8.50 -12.90
C ASN A 842 85.38 -7.18 -12.19
N ASP A 843 86.67 -6.85 -12.17
CA ASP A 843 87.15 -5.60 -11.58
C ASP A 843 86.64 -4.41 -12.44
N PRO A 844 86.12 -3.32 -11.84
CA PRO A 844 85.37 -2.30 -12.58
C PRO A 844 86.26 -1.38 -13.42
N ASP A 845 85.84 -1.11 -14.66
CA ASP A 845 86.55 -0.21 -15.58
C ASP A 845 86.49 1.26 -15.10
N ARG A 846 87.62 1.96 -15.17
CA ARG A 846 87.70 3.37 -14.76
C ARG A 846 86.83 4.27 -15.65
N GLY A 847 85.71 4.73 -15.10
CA GLY A 847 84.72 5.58 -15.78
C GLY A 847 83.40 4.88 -16.10
N GLN A 848 83.27 3.59 -15.79
CA GLN A 848 82.05 2.80 -16.02
C GLN A 848 80.94 3.19 -15.03
N THR A 849 79.85 3.77 -15.55
CA THR A 849 78.67 4.18 -14.75
C THR A 849 77.54 3.14 -14.73
N SER A 850 77.66 2.05 -15.50
CA SER A 850 76.67 0.97 -15.57
C SER A 850 77.34 -0.38 -15.85
N LEU A 851 76.81 -1.45 -15.24
CA LEU A 851 77.30 -2.81 -15.45
C LEU A 851 76.80 -3.36 -16.79
N PRO A 852 77.68 -3.92 -17.65
CA PRO A 852 77.29 -4.49 -18.93
C PRO A 852 76.70 -5.90 -18.74
N PHE A 853 75.42 -5.97 -18.38
CA PHE A 853 74.64 -7.21 -18.38
C PHE A 853 74.37 -7.69 -19.82
N GLY A 854 75.41 -8.17 -20.50
CA GLY A 854 75.28 -8.92 -21.74
C GLY A 854 74.41 -10.16 -21.51
N ARG A 855 73.46 -10.41 -22.42
CA ARG A 855 72.66 -11.64 -22.38
C ARG A 855 73.56 -12.83 -22.67
N SER A 856 73.96 -13.57 -21.64
CA SER A 856 74.55 -14.90 -21.76
C SER A 856 73.48 -15.88 -22.29
N ASN A 857 73.28 -15.88 -23.60
CA ASN A 857 72.63 -16.99 -24.28
C ASN A 857 73.44 -18.27 -24.04
N GLN A 858 72.77 -19.41 -24.19
CA GLN A 858 73.40 -20.73 -24.09
C GLN A 858 74.36 -20.94 -25.27
N GLU A 859 75.66 -21.08 -25.00
CA GLU A 859 76.59 -21.74 -25.92
C GLU A 859 77.42 -22.76 -25.14
N GLU A 860 77.27 -24.03 -25.50
CA GLU A 860 78.11 -25.13 -25.03
C GLU A 860 79.44 -25.11 -25.79
N ALA A 861 80.51 -24.61 -25.15
CA ALA A 861 81.83 -24.57 -25.78
C ALA A 861 82.96 -24.99 -24.83
N ILE A 862 83.32 -26.27 -24.94
CA ILE A 862 84.69 -26.79 -24.75
C ILE A 862 85.38 -26.47 -23.41
N TYR A 863 85.21 -27.37 -22.43
CA TYR A 863 86.32 -27.75 -21.55
C TYR A 863 86.82 -29.11 -21.98
N ASN A 864 88.00 -29.17 -22.60
CA ASN A 864 88.63 -30.43 -23.00
C ASN A 864 90.16 -30.32 -23.03
N LYS A 865 90.74 -29.96 -21.88
CA LYS A 865 92.13 -30.23 -21.45
C LYS A 865 92.29 -29.95 -19.96
#